data_AF-A0A673HG75-F1
#
_entry.id   AF-A0A673HG75-F1
#
_cell.length_a   1.000
_cell.length_b   1.000
_cell.length_c   1.000
_cell.angle_alpha   90.00
_cell.angle_beta   90.00
_cell.angle_gamma   90.00
#
_symmetry.space_group_name_H-M   'P 1'
#
loop_
_entity.id
_entity.type
_entity.pdbx_description
1 polymer ?
#
loop_
_entity_poly.entity_id
_entity_poly.type
_entity_poly.pdbx_seq_one_letter_code
_entity_poly.pdbx_strand_id
1 'polypeptide(L)'
;MQMAYCQHIGVEFMFINDLQQCQWIRQKFEKPGVMQFTLDEKRTLLTRMVRSTRFEEFLQRKWSSEKRFGLEGCESLIPGSGDVKYHLGMYHRRINRVTNRHITLSLMANPSHLEAVDPVVQGKTKAEQFYCGDSDGKRTVSLSLKVMSILLHGDAAFAGQGIVYETFHLSDLPSYTTHGTIHVVVNNQIGFTTDPRMARSSPYPTDVARVVNAPIFHVNADDPEAVMYVCNVAAEWRATFHKDVVVDLVSYRRNGHNEMDEPMFTQPLMYKQIKKQKPVLQKYAEKLIAEGAVSFFTLDGQPKSMSCPSTGLNEEVLSHIGQVASSVPVEDFTIHGGLTRILKGRATMVQNRSVDWALGEYMALGSLLKEGIHVRLSGQDVERGTFSHRHHVLHDQNVDKRTCIPMNYIDPNQTPYTVCNSSLSEYGVLGFELGFAMASPNALVLWEAQFGDFHNTAQCIIDQFISPGQAKWVRQNGIVLLLPHGMEGMGPEHSSARPERFLQMCNDDPDLYDCNWIVVNCSTPANYFHVLRRQILLPFRKPLIIFTPKSLLRHPEAKSRFDDMLPGTHFRRLIPEEGSASQNSAGVKRLIFCTGKIYYDLTKERRTRGLEDTVAISRIEQLSPFPFDLVKAEAEKYPQAQLLWCQEEHKNQGYYDYVKPRISRTFNNTCPVW
;
A
#
# COMPACT_ATOMS: atom_id res chain seq x y z
N MET A 1 -18.19 -15.10 38.94
CA MET A 1 -19.09 -15.44 37.81
C MET A 1 -20.01 -14.28 37.44
N GLN A 2 -21.23 -14.14 37.96
CA GLN A 2 -22.20 -13.13 37.48
C GLN A 2 -21.66 -11.68 37.48
N MET A 3 -20.94 -11.27 38.53
CA MET A 3 -20.30 -9.94 38.59
C MET A 3 -19.19 -9.70 37.53
N ALA A 4 -18.59 -10.76 36.99
CA ALA A 4 -17.46 -10.70 36.06
C ALA A 4 -17.87 -10.79 34.59
N TYR A 5 -18.99 -11.48 34.30
CA TYR A 5 -19.39 -11.86 32.94
C TYR A 5 -20.82 -11.46 32.56
N CYS A 6 -21.59 -10.84 33.47
CA CYS A 6 -23.01 -10.54 33.28
C CYS A 6 -23.37 -9.13 33.81
N GLN A 7 -22.48 -8.16 33.64
CA GLN A 7 -22.66 -6.75 34.08
C GLN A 7 -22.41 -5.82 32.89
N HIS A 8 -21.72 -4.68 33.08
CA HIS A 8 -21.34 -3.75 32.00
C HIS A 8 -20.26 -4.27 31.04
N ILE A 9 -19.69 -5.46 31.32
CA ILE A 9 -18.68 -6.15 30.52
C ILE A 9 -19.15 -7.58 30.22
N GLY A 10 -19.02 -7.98 28.95
CA GLY A 10 -19.08 -9.38 28.48
C GLY A 10 -17.74 -9.76 27.84
N VAL A 11 -17.30 -11.01 28.04
CA VAL A 11 -15.94 -11.46 27.68
C VAL A 11 -16.02 -12.76 26.87
N GLU A 12 -15.71 -12.70 25.58
CA GLU A 12 -15.61 -13.90 24.75
C GLU A 12 -14.14 -14.26 24.49
N PHE A 13 -13.72 -15.37 25.08
CA PHE A 13 -12.34 -15.87 25.01
C PHE A 13 -12.23 -17.40 25.07
N MET A 14 -13.32 -18.11 25.39
CA MET A 14 -13.30 -19.57 25.56
C MET A 14 -13.14 -20.37 24.25
N PHE A 15 -13.09 -19.69 23.10
CA PHE A 15 -12.68 -20.26 21.82
C PHE A 15 -11.16 -20.25 21.60
N ILE A 16 -10.40 -19.56 22.46
CA ILE A 16 -8.94 -19.44 22.33
C ILE A 16 -8.30 -20.78 22.77
N ASN A 17 -7.64 -21.45 21.83
CA ASN A 17 -7.03 -22.77 22.05
C ASN A 17 -5.85 -22.77 23.05
N ASP A 18 -5.33 -21.59 23.42
CA ASP A 18 -4.24 -21.44 24.39
C ASP A 18 -4.79 -21.28 25.82
N LEU A 19 -4.43 -22.24 26.68
CA LEU A 19 -4.86 -22.29 28.08
C LEU A 19 -4.24 -21.19 28.94
N GLN A 20 -3.00 -20.75 28.67
CA GLN A 20 -2.34 -19.67 29.39
C GLN A 20 -2.99 -18.32 29.08
N GLN A 21 -3.32 -18.08 27.81
CA GLN A 21 -4.13 -16.94 27.34
C GLN A 21 -5.50 -16.93 28.04
N CYS A 22 -6.20 -18.08 28.09
CA CYS A 22 -7.46 -18.20 28.80
C CYS A 22 -7.35 -17.95 30.32
N GLN A 23 -6.32 -18.49 30.98
CA GLN A 23 -6.10 -18.30 32.41
C GLN A 23 -5.74 -16.83 32.74
N TRP A 24 -4.96 -16.17 31.88
CA TRP A 24 -4.64 -14.75 32.03
C TRP A 24 -5.90 -13.89 31.96
N ILE A 25 -6.80 -14.15 31.00
CA ILE A 25 -8.07 -13.41 30.88
C ILE A 25 -8.94 -13.62 32.14
N ARG A 26 -9.05 -14.85 32.66
CA ARG A 26 -9.73 -15.12 33.94
C ARG A 26 -9.12 -14.35 35.11
N GLN A 27 -7.78 -14.31 35.21
CA GLN A 27 -7.10 -13.54 36.27
C GLN A 27 -7.37 -12.02 36.20
N LYS A 28 -7.72 -11.48 35.02
CA LYS A 28 -8.17 -10.09 34.87
C LYS A 28 -9.62 -9.93 35.32
N PHE A 29 -10.56 -10.67 34.72
CA PHE A 29 -11.99 -10.40 34.94
C PHE A 29 -12.62 -11.07 36.18
N GLU A 30 -12.07 -12.18 36.69
CA GLU A 30 -12.65 -12.91 37.83
C GLU A 30 -12.13 -12.43 39.20
N LYS A 31 -11.03 -11.66 39.22
CA LYS A 31 -10.41 -11.19 40.47
C LYS A 31 -11.28 -10.11 41.14
N PRO A 32 -11.62 -10.23 42.44
CA PRO A 32 -12.37 -9.18 43.15
C PRO A 32 -11.66 -7.82 43.13
N GLY A 33 -12.43 -6.75 43.01
CA GLY A 33 -11.94 -5.36 43.12
C GLY A 33 -11.31 -4.75 41.86
N VAL A 34 -11.20 -5.47 40.74
CA VAL A 34 -10.54 -4.94 39.52
C VAL A 34 -11.19 -3.70 38.91
N MET A 35 -12.47 -3.45 39.21
CA MET A 35 -13.22 -2.25 38.80
C MET A 35 -13.05 -1.04 39.76
N GLN A 36 -12.16 -1.09 40.75
CA GLN A 36 -11.99 -0.03 41.75
C GLN A 36 -11.02 1.08 41.29
N PHE A 37 -11.52 2.01 40.48
CA PHE A 37 -10.79 3.23 40.10
C PHE A 37 -10.65 4.23 41.25
N THR A 38 -9.49 4.90 41.30
CA THR A 38 -9.23 6.05 42.19
C THR A 38 -10.04 7.29 41.79
N LEU A 39 -10.07 8.30 42.66
CA LEU A 39 -10.77 9.56 42.40
C LEU A 39 -10.14 10.36 41.26
N ASP A 40 -8.81 10.31 41.10
CA ASP A 40 -8.10 11.10 40.08
C ASP A 40 -8.19 10.47 38.68
N GLU A 41 -8.28 9.14 38.60
CA GLU A 41 -8.64 8.44 37.35
C GLU A 41 -10.05 8.81 36.90
N LYS A 42 -11.02 8.82 37.83
CA LYS A 42 -12.42 9.22 37.59
C LYS A 42 -12.52 10.68 37.12
N ARG A 43 -11.80 11.61 37.78
CA ARG A 43 -11.68 13.02 37.36
C ARG A 43 -11.05 13.17 35.98
N THR A 44 -10.00 12.40 35.70
CA THR A 44 -9.32 12.38 34.38
C THR A 44 -10.27 11.90 33.28
N LEU A 45 -11.08 10.88 33.58
CA LEU A 45 -12.06 10.31 32.67
C LEU A 45 -13.22 11.28 32.39
N LEU A 46 -13.80 11.89 33.44
CA LEU A 46 -14.79 12.95 33.26
C LEU A 46 -14.22 14.09 32.42
N THR A 47 -13.00 14.55 32.68
CA THR A 47 -12.38 15.66 31.92
C THR A 47 -12.31 15.36 30.41
N ARG A 48 -12.00 14.11 30.03
CA ARG A 48 -11.99 13.69 28.62
C ARG A 48 -13.40 13.69 28.02
N MET A 49 -14.39 13.17 28.76
CA MET A 49 -15.80 13.14 28.32
C MET A 49 -16.41 14.54 28.21
N VAL A 50 -16.18 15.41 29.20
CA VAL A 50 -16.59 16.82 29.18
C VAL A 50 -16.03 17.50 27.94
N ARG A 51 -14.72 17.33 27.65
CA ARG A 51 -14.12 17.91 26.45
C ARG A 51 -14.78 17.39 25.18
N SER A 52 -15.05 16.09 25.08
CA SER A 52 -15.72 15.49 23.92
C SER A 52 -17.15 16.02 23.72
N THR A 53 -18.02 15.95 24.74
CA THR A 53 -19.42 16.38 24.57
C THR A 53 -19.55 17.91 24.44
N ARG A 54 -18.74 18.71 25.15
CA ARG A 54 -18.75 20.18 24.96
C ARG A 54 -18.22 20.59 23.60
N PHE A 55 -17.34 19.79 23.00
CA PHE A 55 -16.90 19.97 21.63
C PHE A 55 -18.07 19.72 20.66
N GLU A 56 -18.76 18.57 20.76
CA GLU A 56 -19.97 18.30 19.96
C GLU A 56 -21.07 19.35 20.11
N GLU A 57 -21.37 19.80 21.33
CA GLU A 57 -22.32 20.89 21.59
C GLU A 57 -21.89 22.22 20.95
N PHE A 58 -20.58 22.50 20.89
CA PHE A 58 -20.04 23.68 20.23
C PHE A 58 -20.14 23.57 18.70
N LEU A 59 -19.79 22.41 18.13
CA LEU A 59 -19.99 22.11 16.71
C LEU A 59 -21.43 22.38 16.31
N GLN A 60 -22.39 21.74 16.98
CA GLN A 60 -23.82 21.79 16.66
C GLN A 60 -24.42 23.20 16.73
N ARG A 61 -23.87 24.08 17.59
CA ARG A 61 -24.33 25.46 17.76
C ARG A 61 -23.71 26.43 16.75
N LYS A 62 -22.40 26.34 16.52
CA LYS A 62 -21.65 27.32 15.73
C LYS A 62 -21.80 27.10 14.22
N TRP A 63 -22.06 25.85 13.81
CA TRP A 63 -22.55 25.50 12.48
C TRP A 63 -23.71 24.52 12.65
N SER A 64 -24.86 24.76 12.02
CA SER A 64 -26.02 23.85 12.11
C SER A 64 -26.19 22.97 10.88
N SER A 65 -25.77 23.43 9.70
CA SER A 65 -25.99 22.80 8.39
C SER A 65 -24.87 21.87 7.89
N GLU A 66 -23.70 21.90 8.51
CA GLU A 66 -22.57 21.04 8.15
C GLU A 66 -22.83 19.57 8.58
N LYS A 67 -22.29 18.61 7.81
CA LYS A 67 -22.13 17.21 8.27
C LYS A 67 -20.73 17.06 8.87
N ARG A 68 -20.60 16.67 10.14
CA ARG A 68 -19.27 16.58 10.79
C ARG A 68 -19.16 15.45 11.81
N PHE A 69 -18.67 14.32 11.30
CA PHE A 69 -17.94 13.29 12.05
C PHE A 69 -16.56 13.86 12.48
N GLY A 70 -16.56 14.95 13.28
CA GLY A 70 -15.62 16.06 13.06
C GLY A 70 -14.47 16.26 14.05
N LEU A 71 -13.59 17.21 13.71
CA LEU A 71 -12.61 17.84 14.60
C LEU A 71 -12.27 19.26 14.11
N GLU A 72 -11.82 20.16 15.00
CA GLU A 72 -11.58 21.58 14.75
C GLU A 72 -10.36 22.11 15.52
N GLY A 73 -9.89 23.30 15.14
CA GLY A 73 -8.62 23.90 15.56
C GLY A 73 -7.48 23.71 14.56
N CYS A 74 -7.82 23.33 13.32
CA CYS A 74 -6.89 23.09 12.21
C CYS A 74 -7.36 23.79 10.90
N GLU A 75 -8.25 24.78 10.99
CA GLU A 75 -8.92 25.40 9.84
C GLU A 75 -7.92 26.12 8.90
N SER A 76 -6.78 26.56 9.44
CA SER A 76 -5.67 27.16 8.68
C SER A 76 -4.88 26.15 7.83
N LEU A 77 -5.13 24.84 7.96
CA LEU A 77 -4.54 23.79 7.11
C LEU A 77 -5.44 23.41 5.92
N ILE A 78 -6.64 23.98 5.81
CA ILE A 78 -7.55 23.78 4.67
C ILE A 78 -6.95 24.30 3.34
N PRO A 79 -6.14 25.39 3.29
CA PRO A 79 -5.45 25.83 2.06
C PRO A 79 -4.34 24.87 1.58
N GLY A 80 -4.72 23.68 1.10
CA GLY A 80 -3.78 22.70 0.52
C GLY A 80 -4.29 21.26 0.42
N SER A 81 -5.39 20.90 1.11
CA SER A 81 -6.00 19.56 1.01
C SER A 81 -7.24 19.58 0.13
N GLY A 82 -7.36 18.59 -0.77
CA GLY A 82 -8.49 18.42 -1.68
C GLY A 82 -9.57 17.45 -1.21
N ASP A 83 -9.68 17.17 0.10
CA ASP A 83 -10.61 16.18 0.65
C ASP A 83 -11.48 16.73 1.79
N VAL A 84 -12.54 16.02 2.16
CA VAL A 84 -13.46 16.41 3.23
C VAL A 84 -12.82 16.29 4.63
N LYS A 85 -13.23 17.18 5.53
CA LYS A 85 -12.61 17.44 6.85
C LYS A 85 -12.34 16.19 7.69
N TYR A 86 -13.21 15.18 7.61
CA TYR A 86 -13.14 13.94 8.39
C TYR A 86 -12.29 12.82 7.75
N HIS A 87 -11.56 13.12 6.66
CA HIS A 87 -10.56 12.23 6.05
C HIS A 87 -9.10 12.65 6.39
N LEU A 88 -8.91 13.74 7.15
CA LEU A 88 -7.60 14.35 7.37
C LEU A 88 -6.77 13.59 8.42
N GLY A 89 -5.64 13.03 7.99
CA GLY A 89 -4.64 12.43 8.88
C GLY A 89 -3.90 13.46 9.73
N MET A 90 -3.46 13.06 10.92
CA MET A 90 -2.84 13.92 11.95
C MET A 90 -1.51 13.30 12.42
N TYR A 91 -0.49 14.14 12.64
CA TYR A 91 0.75 13.73 13.31
C TYR A 91 1.03 14.65 14.50
N HIS A 92 1.28 14.09 15.69
CA HIS A 92 1.56 14.86 16.89
C HIS A 92 2.42 14.09 17.90
N ARG A 93 3.53 14.69 18.33
CA ARG A 93 4.42 14.16 19.38
C ARG A 93 4.20 14.93 20.68
N ARG A 94 3.77 14.23 21.75
CA ARG A 94 3.47 14.83 23.07
C ARG A 94 4.17 14.09 24.20
N ILE A 95 4.39 14.76 25.33
CA ILE A 95 4.84 14.09 26.56
C ILE A 95 3.66 13.34 27.17
N ASN A 96 3.80 12.04 27.41
CA ASN A 96 2.94 11.30 28.30
C ASN A 96 3.30 11.66 29.74
N ARG A 97 2.45 12.45 30.40
CA ARG A 97 2.70 12.96 31.77
C ARG A 97 2.81 11.86 32.84
N VAL A 98 2.33 10.64 32.59
CA VAL A 98 2.41 9.51 33.53
C VAL A 98 3.80 8.85 33.49
N THR A 99 4.38 8.70 32.31
CA THR A 99 5.68 8.02 32.12
C THR A 99 6.85 8.98 31.91
N ASN A 100 6.56 10.28 31.78
CA ASN A 100 7.47 11.35 31.35
C ASN A 100 8.24 11.05 30.05
N ARG A 101 7.68 10.19 29.18
CA ARG A 101 8.25 9.86 27.86
C ARG A 101 7.44 10.53 26.75
N HIS A 102 8.11 10.89 25.66
CA HIS A 102 7.39 11.31 24.45
C HIS A 102 6.67 10.12 23.82
N ILE A 103 5.41 10.32 23.45
CA ILE A 103 4.62 9.44 22.59
C ILE A 103 4.28 10.19 21.30
N THR A 104 4.46 9.51 20.17
CA THR A 104 4.04 9.99 18.84
C THR A 104 2.69 9.37 18.52
N LEU A 105 1.76 10.18 18.02
CA LEU A 105 0.46 9.74 17.51
C LEU A 105 0.38 10.08 16.03
N SER A 106 -0.03 9.11 15.21
CA SER A 106 -0.20 9.23 13.76
C SER A 106 -1.59 8.68 13.39
N LEU A 107 -2.57 9.57 13.20
CA LEU A 107 -3.83 9.21 12.56
C LEU A 107 -3.61 9.16 11.04
N MET A 108 -3.99 8.06 10.41
CA MET A 108 -3.93 7.93 8.95
C MET A 108 -5.07 8.72 8.29
N ALA A 109 -4.80 9.24 7.10
CA ALA A 109 -5.84 9.75 6.22
C ALA A 109 -6.55 8.57 5.54
N ASN A 110 -7.87 8.65 5.38
CA ASN A 110 -8.72 7.58 4.87
C ASN A 110 -9.79 8.13 3.91
N PRO A 111 -10.28 7.35 2.93
CA PRO A 111 -11.46 7.70 2.16
C PRO A 111 -12.76 7.37 2.91
N SER A 112 -13.90 7.68 2.29
CA SER A 112 -15.23 7.23 2.73
C SER A 112 -15.46 5.72 2.62
N HIS A 113 -14.54 4.99 1.97
CA HIS A 113 -14.59 3.54 1.82
C HIS A 113 -14.15 2.93 3.15
N LEU A 114 -15.13 2.52 3.95
CA LEU A 114 -14.93 2.05 5.32
C LEU A 114 -14.01 0.81 5.36
N GLU A 115 -13.23 0.70 6.43
CA GLU A 115 -12.24 -0.37 6.69
C GLU A 115 -11.08 -0.45 5.65
N ALA A 116 -11.15 0.27 4.52
CA ALA A 116 -10.11 0.26 3.47
C ALA A 116 -8.75 0.87 3.91
N VAL A 117 -8.70 1.53 5.07
CA VAL A 117 -7.48 2.07 5.68
C VAL A 117 -6.79 1.10 6.65
N ASP A 118 -7.48 0.03 7.05
CA ASP A 118 -7.01 -0.91 8.07
C ASP A 118 -5.63 -1.54 7.76
N PRO A 119 -5.40 -2.11 6.57
CA PRO A 119 -4.08 -2.64 6.23
C PRO A 119 -3.06 -1.52 6.01
N VAL A 120 -3.48 -0.31 5.63
CA VAL A 120 -2.59 0.86 5.45
C VAL A 120 -2.01 1.30 6.80
N VAL A 121 -2.80 1.24 7.87
CA VAL A 121 -2.33 1.47 9.24
C VAL A 121 -1.37 0.35 9.69
N GLN A 122 -1.69 -0.92 9.43
CA GLN A 122 -0.80 -2.04 9.78
C GLN A 122 0.53 -1.97 9.01
N GLY A 123 0.50 -1.72 7.71
CA GLY A 123 1.68 -1.61 6.86
C GLY A 123 2.61 -0.48 7.29
N LYS A 124 2.05 0.70 7.60
CA LYS A 124 2.83 1.79 8.19
C LYS A 124 3.41 1.40 9.55
N THR A 125 2.61 0.75 10.40
CA THR A 125 3.05 0.25 11.72
C THR A 125 4.25 -0.69 11.58
N LYS A 126 4.21 -1.65 10.64
CA LYS A 126 5.32 -2.59 10.37
C LYS A 126 6.58 -1.89 9.87
N ALA A 127 6.44 -0.85 9.04
CA ALA A 127 7.56 -0.09 8.55
C ALA A 127 8.22 0.78 9.64
N GLU A 128 7.41 1.48 10.45
CA GLU A 128 7.90 2.22 11.63
C GLU A 128 8.58 1.27 12.63
N GLN A 129 8.05 0.04 12.82
CA GLN A 129 8.72 -1.02 13.59
C GLN A 129 10.08 -1.38 13.00
N PHE A 130 10.15 -1.70 11.71
CA PHE A 130 11.37 -2.03 11.00
C PHE A 130 12.45 -0.94 11.13
N TYR A 131 12.11 0.33 10.82
CA TYR A 131 13.08 1.42 10.85
C TYR A 131 13.53 1.85 12.27
N CYS A 132 12.77 1.55 13.33
CA CYS A 132 13.18 1.82 14.71
C CYS A 132 13.83 0.63 15.43
N GLY A 133 14.17 -0.45 14.70
CA GLY A 133 14.78 -1.67 15.24
C GLY A 133 13.85 -2.43 16.18
N ASP A 134 12.54 -2.40 15.90
CA ASP A 134 11.45 -3.07 16.62
C ASP A 134 10.91 -4.27 15.79
N SER A 135 11.84 -4.93 15.09
CA SER A 135 11.60 -6.06 14.18
C SER A 135 12.01 -7.42 14.77
N ASP A 136 12.90 -7.40 15.77
CA ASP A 136 13.37 -8.59 16.47
C ASP A 136 12.37 -8.97 17.58
N GLY A 137 11.38 -9.80 17.24
CA GLY A 137 10.43 -10.42 18.18
C GLY A 137 11.07 -11.46 19.13
N LYS A 138 12.30 -11.18 19.62
CA LYS A 138 13.09 -12.05 20.50
C LYS A 138 12.36 -12.21 21.83
N ARG A 139 11.78 -13.39 22.04
CA ARG A 139 11.02 -13.83 23.23
C ARG A 139 11.84 -13.90 24.53
N THR A 140 12.98 -13.23 24.60
CA THR A 140 14.00 -13.39 25.63
C THR A 140 14.23 -12.04 26.33
N VAL A 141 13.51 -11.84 27.44
CA VAL A 141 13.66 -10.72 28.39
C VAL A 141 13.21 -9.34 27.89
N SER A 142 11.92 -9.06 28.12
CA SER A 142 11.37 -7.78 28.63
C SER A 142 11.54 -6.48 27.82
N LEU A 143 10.39 -5.87 27.48
CA LEU A 143 10.19 -4.43 27.25
C LEU A 143 11.01 -3.76 26.11
N SER A 144 10.57 -3.86 24.86
CA SER A 144 10.37 -2.66 24.00
C SER A 144 9.72 -2.90 22.62
N LEU A 145 8.48 -3.42 22.57
CA LEU A 145 7.60 -3.07 21.43
C LEU A 145 7.29 -1.57 21.52
N LYS A 146 7.88 -0.78 20.62
CA LYS A 146 7.83 0.70 20.61
C LYS A 146 6.63 1.21 19.81
N VAL A 147 6.19 0.47 18.79
CA VAL A 147 5.13 0.88 17.86
C VAL A 147 3.98 -0.14 17.84
N MET A 148 2.76 0.36 17.65
CA MET A 148 1.52 -0.42 17.63
C MET A 148 0.45 0.22 16.75
N SER A 149 -0.40 -0.62 16.17
CA SER A 149 -1.61 -0.24 15.44
C SER A 149 -2.82 -0.18 16.39
N ILE A 150 -3.70 0.81 16.17
CA ILE A 150 -5.05 0.86 16.73
C ILE A 150 -6.00 1.14 15.56
N LEU A 151 -7.08 0.38 15.45
CA LEU A 151 -8.10 0.51 14.42
C LEU A 151 -9.47 0.83 15.04
N LEU A 152 -10.29 1.55 14.29
CA LEU A 152 -11.57 2.12 14.73
C LEU A 152 -12.63 1.87 13.66
N HIS A 153 -13.63 1.06 14.00
CA HIS A 153 -14.57 0.48 13.03
C HIS A 153 -16.03 0.79 13.35
N GLY A 154 -16.93 0.69 12.36
CA GLY A 154 -18.39 0.70 12.59
C GLY A 154 -18.98 -0.71 12.59
N ASP A 155 -19.98 -1.00 13.43
CA ASP A 155 -20.50 -2.38 13.60
C ASP A 155 -20.97 -3.06 12.30
N ALA A 156 -21.66 -2.32 11.42
CA ALA A 156 -22.11 -2.85 10.13
C ALA A 156 -20.99 -2.98 9.07
N ALA A 157 -19.91 -2.22 9.21
CA ALA A 157 -18.80 -2.24 8.26
C ALA A 157 -17.74 -3.28 8.66
N PHE A 158 -17.42 -3.37 9.95
CA PHE A 158 -16.55 -4.41 10.52
C PHE A 158 -17.03 -5.84 10.20
N ALA A 159 -18.34 -6.05 10.23
CA ALA A 159 -18.95 -7.34 9.90
C ALA A 159 -19.18 -7.58 8.39
N GLY A 160 -19.11 -6.52 7.56
CA GLY A 160 -19.55 -6.54 6.17
C GLY A 160 -18.47 -6.28 5.11
N GLN A 161 -17.31 -5.75 5.47
CA GLN A 161 -16.20 -5.50 4.54
C GLN A 161 -15.17 -6.63 4.59
N GLY A 162 -14.95 -7.32 3.46
CA GLY A 162 -14.02 -8.44 3.36
C GLY A 162 -12.56 -8.09 3.73
N ILE A 163 -12.15 -6.84 3.54
CA ILE A 163 -10.81 -6.36 3.89
C ILE A 163 -10.51 -6.46 5.40
N VAL A 164 -11.55 -6.49 6.27
CA VAL A 164 -11.38 -6.71 7.72
C VAL A 164 -10.87 -8.12 7.98
N TYR A 165 -11.45 -9.12 7.31
CA TYR A 165 -10.96 -10.50 7.35
C TYR A 165 -9.54 -10.60 6.78
N GLU A 166 -9.27 -9.97 5.63
CA GLU A 166 -7.93 -9.98 5.03
C GLU A 166 -6.89 -9.35 5.97
N THR A 167 -7.23 -8.25 6.65
CA THR A 167 -6.34 -7.55 7.59
C THR A 167 -6.09 -8.37 8.85
N PHE A 168 -7.12 -9.04 9.41
CA PHE A 168 -6.92 -10.02 10.47
C PHE A 168 -6.02 -11.17 10.01
N HIS A 169 -6.22 -11.67 8.78
CA HIS A 169 -5.43 -12.77 8.25
C HIS A 169 -3.93 -12.44 8.11
N LEU A 170 -3.53 -11.16 8.03
CA LEU A 170 -2.13 -10.73 8.07
C LEU A 170 -1.50 -10.73 9.48
N SER A 171 -2.29 -10.78 10.56
CA SER A 171 -1.85 -10.39 11.92
C SER A 171 -0.71 -11.23 12.51
N ASP A 172 -0.66 -12.53 12.22
CA ASP A 172 0.35 -13.49 12.69
C ASP A 172 1.32 -13.95 11.57
N LEU A 173 1.18 -13.45 10.32
CA LEU A 173 2.08 -13.81 9.22
C LEU A 173 3.45 -13.11 9.40
N PRO A 174 4.60 -13.82 9.35
CA PRO A 174 5.91 -13.26 9.76
C PRO A 174 6.29 -11.92 9.10
N SER A 175 6.03 -11.80 7.80
CA SER A 175 6.41 -10.63 6.99
C SER A 175 5.44 -9.44 7.09
N TYR A 176 4.33 -9.60 7.82
CA TYR A 176 3.25 -8.63 7.95
C TYR A 176 2.89 -8.30 9.41
N THR A 177 3.01 -9.26 10.34
CA THR A 177 2.60 -9.12 11.75
C THR A 177 3.12 -7.83 12.40
N THR A 178 2.20 -7.02 12.94
CA THR A 178 2.51 -5.82 13.72
C THR A 178 2.65 -6.11 15.22
N HIS A 179 2.75 -7.39 15.60
CA HIS A 179 2.76 -7.87 16.98
C HIS A 179 1.51 -7.43 17.76
N GLY A 180 0.35 -7.56 17.11
CA GLY A 180 -0.97 -7.31 17.67
C GLY A 180 -1.49 -5.88 17.46
N THR A 181 -2.71 -5.78 16.97
CA THR A 181 -3.51 -4.57 16.76
C THR A 181 -4.63 -4.49 17.81
N ILE A 182 -4.92 -3.30 18.32
CA ILE A 182 -6.12 -3.09 19.14
C ILE A 182 -7.25 -2.57 18.25
N HIS A 183 -8.33 -3.33 18.15
CA HIS A 183 -9.52 -2.97 17.39
C HIS A 183 -10.58 -2.42 18.33
N VAL A 184 -11.20 -1.29 17.97
CA VAL A 184 -12.30 -0.69 18.72
C VAL A 184 -13.49 -0.53 17.79
N VAL A 185 -14.52 -1.34 17.97
CA VAL A 185 -15.76 -1.28 17.17
C VAL A 185 -16.75 -0.35 17.86
N VAL A 186 -17.09 0.77 17.23
CA VAL A 186 -18.07 1.74 17.73
C VAL A 186 -19.47 1.24 17.38
N ASN A 187 -19.89 0.20 18.11
CA ASN A 187 -21.15 -0.52 17.91
C ASN A 187 -22.33 0.31 18.39
N ASN A 188 -22.79 1.20 17.50
CA ASN A 188 -23.92 2.08 17.73
C ASN A 188 -25.26 1.43 17.35
N GLN A 189 -25.21 0.15 16.94
CA GLN A 189 -26.33 -0.75 16.64
C GLN A 189 -27.16 -0.33 15.41
N ILE A 190 -26.58 0.40 14.44
CA ILE A 190 -27.29 0.82 13.21
C ILE A 190 -26.35 1.25 12.06
N GLY A 191 -26.26 0.41 11.03
CA GLY A 191 -25.53 0.72 9.79
C GLY A 191 -26.35 1.63 8.85
N PHE A 192 -26.09 2.94 8.84
CA PHE A 192 -26.91 3.95 8.15
C PHE A 192 -28.37 3.94 8.66
N THR A 193 -29.26 3.17 8.03
CA THR A 193 -30.64 2.86 8.44
C THR A 193 -30.87 1.37 8.73
N THR A 194 -29.93 0.51 8.34
CA THR A 194 -29.99 -0.95 8.41
C THR A 194 -29.90 -1.45 9.84
N ASP A 195 -30.85 -2.30 10.21
CA ASP A 195 -30.88 -3.01 11.49
C ASP A 195 -29.74 -4.05 11.57
N PRO A 196 -29.08 -4.24 12.73
CA PRO A 196 -28.06 -5.27 12.93
C PRO A 196 -28.43 -6.67 12.43
N ARG A 197 -29.71 -7.07 12.54
CA ARG A 197 -30.24 -8.38 12.08
C ARG A 197 -30.27 -8.54 10.56
N MET A 198 -30.09 -7.45 9.82
CA MET A 198 -29.99 -7.41 8.36
C MET A 198 -28.56 -7.08 7.88
N ALA A 199 -27.63 -6.78 8.80
CA ALA A 199 -26.26 -6.37 8.50
C ALA A 199 -25.22 -7.50 8.68
N ARG A 200 -25.57 -8.60 9.36
CA ARG A 200 -24.68 -9.74 9.62
C ARG A 200 -25.46 -11.03 9.89
N SER A 201 -24.79 -12.17 9.74
CA SER A 201 -25.36 -13.52 9.96
C SER A 201 -25.02 -14.11 11.33
N SER A 202 -24.51 -13.32 12.27
CA SER A 202 -24.01 -13.76 13.58
C SER A 202 -24.43 -12.81 14.72
N PRO A 203 -24.36 -13.23 15.99
CA PRO A 203 -24.83 -12.41 17.12
C PRO A 203 -24.14 -11.05 17.22
N TYR A 204 -22.82 -11.01 17.07
CA TYR A 204 -22.00 -9.81 17.29
C TYR A 204 -21.33 -9.34 16.00
N PRO A 205 -21.11 -8.02 15.82
CA PRO A 205 -20.36 -7.54 14.66
C PRO A 205 -18.90 -8.03 14.68
N THR A 206 -18.40 -8.38 15.86
CA THR A 206 -17.02 -8.77 16.12
C THR A 206 -16.66 -10.22 15.79
N ASP A 207 -17.62 -11.04 15.37
CA ASP A 207 -17.42 -12.48 15.17
C ASP A 207 -16.34 -12.83 14.12
N VAL A 208 -16.05 -11.91 13.19
CA VAL A 208 -14.94 -12.02 12.22
C VAL A 208 -13.58 -12.23 12.91
N ALA A 209 -13.35 -11.60 14.07
CA ALA A 209 -12.07 -11.65 14.78
C ALA A 209 -11.76 -13.03 15.41
N ARG A 210 -12.77 -13.92 15.51
CA ARG A 210 -12.58 -15.30 15.97
C ARG A 210 -11.63 -16.07 15.05
N VAL A 211 -11.47 -15.68 13.77
CA VAL A 211 -10.58 -16.36 12.80
C VAL A 211 -9.12 -16.43 13.27
N VAL A 212 -8.61 -15.40 13.95
CA VAL A 212 -7.25 -15.37 14.53
C VAL A 212 -7.22 -15.67 16.03
N ASN A 213 -8.34 -16.11 16.60
CA ASN A 213 -8.50 -16.33 18.04
C ASN A 213 -8.21 -15.04 18.88
N ALA A 214 -8.53 -13.86 18.36
CA ALA A 214 -8.45 -12.63 19.13
C ALA A 214 -9.57 -12.58 20.19
N PRO A 215 -9.29 -12.28 21.47
CA PRO A 215 -10.34 -12.13 22.47
C PRO A 215 -11.20 -10.91 22.18
N ILE A 216 -12.49 -11.02 22.51
CA ILE A 216 -13.49 -9.99 22.28
C ILE A 216 -14.04 -9.54 23.63
N PHE A 217 -13.96 -8.24 23.90
CA PHE A 217 -14.46 -7.62 25.13
C PHE A 217 -15.61 -6.68 24.78
N HIS A 218 -16.84 -7.11 25.05
CA HIS A 218 -18.04 -6.29 24.88
C HIS A 218 -18.21 -5.40 26.10
N VAL A 219 -18.39 -4.10 25.87
CA VAL A 219 -18.47 -3.12 26.96
C VAL A 219 -19.54 -2.08 26.72
N ASN A 220 -20.36 -1.83 27.74
CA ASN A 220 -21.44 -0.87 27.69
C ASN A 220 -20.88 0.56 27.78
N ALA A 221 -21.04 1.35 26.72
CA ALA A 221 -20.55 2.72 26.63
C ALA A 221 -21.21 3.72 27.60
N ASP A 222 -22.35 3.37 28.22
CA ASP A 222 -22.92 4.15 29.34
C ASP A 222 -22.11 4.00 30.65
N ASP A 223 -21.15 3.06 30.75
CA ASP A 223 -20.21 2.93 31.87
C ASP A 223 -18.75 3.21 31.43
N PRO A 224 -18.29 4.47 31.57
CA PRO A 224 -16.93 4.86 31.23
C PRO A 224 -15.85 4.13 32.04
N GLU A 225 -16.13 3.73 33.29
CA GLU A 225 -15.17 3.01 34.13
C GLU A 225 -14.96 1.59 33.56
N ALA A 226 -16.03 0.92 33.14
CA ALA A 226 -15.93 -0.35 32.40
C ALA A 226 -15.15 -0.21 31.08
N VAL A 227 -15.42 0.84 30.30
CA VAL A 227 -14.68 1.10 29.04
C VAL A 227 -13.19 1.31 29.29
N MET A 228 -12.82 2.12 30.29
CA MET A 228 -11.41 2.32 30.64
C MET A 228 -10.74 1.04 31.14
N TYR A 229 -11.44 0.20 31.91
CA TYR A 229 -10.89 -1.08 32.37
C TYR A 229 -10.61 -2.02 31.19
N VAL A 230 -11.58 -2.18 30.30
CA VAL A 230 -11.47 -3.04 29.11
C VAL A 230 -10.35 -2.55 28.17
N CYS A 231 -10.23 -1.23 27.95
CA CYS A 231 -9.13 -0.68 27.15
C CYS A 231 -7.75 -0.92 27.78
N ASN A 232 -7.63 -0.87 29.11
CA ASN A 232 -6.39 -1.23 29.80
C ASN A 232 -6.07 -2.72 29.64
N VAL A 233 -7.05 -3.61 29.83
CA VAL A 233 -6.85 -5.06 29.64
C VAL A 233 -6.51 -5.42 28.18
N ALA A 234 -7.09 -4.74 27.19
CA ALA A 234 -6.73 -4.90 25.78
C ALA A 234 -5.27 -4.46 25.50
N ALA A 235 -4.85 -3.32 26.05
CA ALA A 235 -3.47 -2.86 25.93
C ALA A 235 -2.47 -3.83 26.60
N GLU A 236 -2.80 -4.33 27.79
CA GLU A 236 -2.00 -5.34 28.49
C GLU A 236 -1.97 -6.69 27.74
N TRP A 237 -3.08 -7.11 27.12
CA TRP A 237 -3.12 -8.32 26.29
C TRP A 237 -2.16 -8.21 25.12
N ARG A 238 -2.25 -7.12 24.32
CA ARG A 238 -1.35 -6.89 23.18
C ARG A 238 0.11 -6.81 23.63
N ALA A 239 0.37 -6.17 24.77
CA ALA A 239 1.71 -6.09 25.36
C ALA A 239 2.23 -7.43 25.92
N THR A 240 1.35 -8.37 26.30
CA THR A 240 1.73 -9.68 26.88
C THR A 240 1.87 -10.77 25.83
N PHE A 241 0.92 -10.84 24.88
CA PHE A 241 0.80 -11.96 23.93
C PHE A 241 1.10 -11.59 22.48
N HIS A 242 1.25 -10.29 22.17
CA HIS A 242 1.61 -9.78 20.84
C HIS A 242 0.61 -10.16 19.74
N LYS A 243 -0.66 -10.29 20.13
CA LYS A 243 -1.81 -10.64 19.30
C LYS A 243 -2.86 -9.54 19.26
N ASP A 244 -3.72 -9.63 18.26
CA ASP A 244 -4.89 -8.76 18.13
C ASP A 244 -5.89 -8.95 19.29
N VAL A 245 -6.71 -7.93 19.53
CA VAL A 245 -7.79 -7.91 20.54
C VAL A 245 -8.87 -6.92 20.11
N VAL A 246 -10.13 -7.25 20.38
CA VAL A 246 -11.28 -6.43 19.98
C VAL A 246 -12.05 -5.92 21.19
N VAL A 247 -12.34 -4.62 21.20
CA VAL A 247 -13.25 -3.97 22.13
C VAL A 247 -14.53 -3.60 21.38
N ASP A 248 -15.64 -4.24 21.73
CA ASP A 248 -16.97 -3.95 21.19
C ASP A 248 -17.66 -2.91 22.08
N LEU A 249 -17.62 -1.64 21.64
CA LEU A 249 -18.14 -0.50 22.40
C LEU A 249 -19.65 -0.33 22.13
N VAL A 250 -20.45 -1.14 22.82
CA VAL A 250 -21.90 -1.20 22.69
C VAL A 250 -22.51 0.13 23.17
N SER A 251 -23.08 0.87 22.21
CA SER A 251 -23.47 2.28 22.33
C SER A 251 -24.73 2.57 21.51
N TYR A 252 -25.03 3.84 21.24
CA TYR A 252 -26.16 4.25 20.39
C TYR A 252 -25.84 5.55 19.64
N ARG A 253 -26.35 5.68 18.40
CA ARG A 253 -26.22 6.93 17.63
C ARG A 253 -27.32 7.91 18.04
N ARG A 254 -26.96 9.12 18.48
CA ARG A 254 -27.93 10.10 19.01
C ARG A 254 -28.85 10.70 17.93
N ASN A 255 -28.32 10.90 16.73
CA ASN A 255 -28.93 11.59 15.60
C ASN A 255 -29.17 10.62 14.41
N GLY A 256 -29.56 11.16 13.25
CA GLY A 256 -29.52 10.47 11.97
C GLY A 256 -28.12 9.94 11.59
N HIS A 257 -27.96 9.35 10.40
CA HIS A 257 -26.63 8.89 9.98
C HIS A 257 -25.67 10.06 9.77
N ASN A 258 -26.19 11.18 9.28
CA ASN A 258 -25.68 12.52 9.59
C ASN A 258 -26.75 13.36 10.31
N GLU A 259 -26.37 14.54 10.79
CA GLU A 259 -27.19 15.44 11.62
C GLU A 259 -28.53 15.85 10.97
N MET A 260 -28.64 15.78 9.64
CA MET A 260 -29.83 16.19 8.87
C MET A 260 -30.78 15.04 8.50
N ASP A 261 -30.41 13.77 8.72
CA ASP A 261 -31.31 12.65 8.42
C ASP A 261 -32.33 12.43 9.55
N GLU A 262 -33.58 12.07 9.22
CA GLU A 262 -34.58 11.65 10.22
C GLU A 262 -34.60 10.11 10.34
N PRO A 263 -33.95 9.53 11.37
CA PRO A 263 -33.86 8.08 11.53
C PRO A 263 -35.18 7.40 11.93
N MET A 264 -36.18 8.14 12.44
CA MET A 264 -37.47 7.57 12.81
C MET A 264 -38.30 7.07 11.62
N PHE A 265 -37.93 7.41 10.38
CA PHE A 265 -38.54 6.83 9.18
C PHE A 265 -38.23 5.33 9.02
N THR A 266 -37.13 4.83 9.59
CA THR A 266 -36.71 3.42 9.49
C THR A 266 -36.58 2.73 10.83
N GLN A 267 -36.15 3.43 11.89
CA GLN A 267 -35.91 2.85 13.22
C GLN A 267 -36.72 3.55 14.34
N PRO A 268 -38.06 3.70 14.21
CA PRO A 268 -38.88 4.50 15.12
C PRO A 268 -38.87 4.00 16.57
N LEU A 269 -38.72 2.70 16.82
CA LEU A 269 -38.69 2.16 18.19
C LEU A 269 -37.36 2.42 18.88
N MET A 270 -36.23 2.23 18.18
CA MET A 270 -34.89 2.53 18.67
C MET A 270 -34.78 4.00 19.09
N TYR A 271 -35.16 4.92 18.19
CA TYR A 271 -35.03 6.36 18.46
C TYR A 271 -36.06 6.90 19.46
N LYS A 272 -37.22 6.23 19.65
CA LYS A 272 -38.13 6.49 20.78
C LYS A 272 -37.50 6.17 22.15
N GLN A 273 -36.52 5.26 22.23
CA GLN A 273 -35.78 5.01 23.47
C GLN A 273 -34.55 5.93 23.58
N ILE A 274 -33.81 6.16 22.48
CA ILE A 274 -32.65 7.08 22.47
C ILE A 274 -33.05 8.50 22.87
N LYS A 275 -34.22 9.00 22.42
CA LYS A 275 -34.76 10.31 22.83
C LYS A 275 -35.04 10.42 24.35
N LYS A 276 -35.16 9.30 25.09
CA LYS A 276 -35.30 9.28 26.56
C LYS A 276 -33.96 9.16 27.31
N GLN A 277 -32.88 8.79 26.63
CA GLN A 277 -31.58 8.61 27.30
C GLN A 277 -30.99 9.95 27.74
N LYS A 278 -30.64 10.06 29.03
CA LYS A 278 -29.64 11.04 29.48
C LYS A 278 -28.33 10.79 28.72
N PRO A 279 -27.63 11.82 28.22
CA PRO A 279 -26.30 11.65 27.62
C PRO A 279 -25.32 10.97 28.60
N VAL A 280 -24.35 10.22 28.08
CA VAL A 280 -23.31 9.55 28.92
C VAL A 280 -22.60 10.55 29.82
N LEU A 281 -22.29 11.76 29.30
CA LEU A 281 -21.74 12.83 30.12
C LEU A 281 -22.67 13.21 31.27
N GLN A 282 -23.99 13.29 31.09
CA GLN A 282 -24.87 13.62 32.21
C GLN A 282 -24.90 12.50 33.27
N LYS A 283 -24.99 11.24 32.83
CA LYS A 283 -24.95 10.05 33.71
C LYS A 283 -23.66 10.01 34.55
N TYR A 284 -22.52 10.44 33.98
CA TYR A 284 -21.22 10.41 34.64
C TYR A 284 -20.86 11.72 35.38
N ALA A 285 -21.32 12.87 34.91
CA ALA A 285 -21.06 14.17 35.55
C ALA A 285 -21.84 14.34 36.86
N GLU A 286 -23.06 13.79 36.96
CA GLU A 286 -23.84 13.73 38.22
C GLU A 286 -23.06 13.00 39.35
N LYS A 287 -22.00 12.25 39.04
CA LYS A 287 -21.10 11.54 39.97
C LYS A 287 -19.86 12.36 40.41
N LEU A 288 -19.48 13.44 39.69
CA LEU A 288 -18.10 13.96 39.67
C LEU A 288 -17.98 15.50 39.49
N ILE A 289 -18.90 16.29 40.06
CA ILE A 289 -18.89 17.77 39.94
C ILE A 289 -17.79 18.42 40.84
N ALA A 290 -16.51 18.29 40.47
CA ALA A 290 -15.34 18.94 41.11
C ALA A 290 -14.05 18.92 40.22
N GLU A 291 -13.57 20.10 39.73
CA GLU A 291 -12.38 20.38 38.83
C GLU A 291 -12.48 19.96 37.32
N GLY A 292 -11.67 20.48 36.35
CA GLY A 292 -10.55 21.45 36.41
C GLY A 292 -10.09 22.14 35.07
N ALA A 293 -9.91 21.41 33.95
CA ALA A 293 -9.62 21.89 32.56
C ALA A 293 -8.18 22.35 32.11
N VAL A 294 -7.98 22.63 30.79
CA VAL A 294 -6.70 22.49 30.00
C VAL A 294 -6.61 23.38 28.71
N SER A 295 -5.45 23.40 27.96
CA SER A 295 -5.16 24.09 26.66
C SER A 295 -4.40 23.23 25.57
N PHE A 296 -3.95 23.77 24.40
CA PHE A 296 -3.53 23.01 23.17
C PHE A 296 -2.62 23.76 22.10
N PHE A 297 -2.29 23.11 20.93
CA PHE A 297 -1.61 23.59 19.66
C PHE A 297 -0.04 23.69 19.62
N THR A 298 0.76 23.85 18.52
CA THR A 298 0.62 24.11 17.03
C THR A 298 1.81 23.49 16.16
N LEU A 299 2.09 23.86 14.88
CA LEU A 299 3.06 23.24 13.90
C LEU A 299 3.39 24.09 12.62
N ASP A 300 4.43 23.80 11.78
CA ASP A 300 4.52 24.12 10.30
C ASP A 300 5.80 23.64 9.48
N GLY A 301 5.71 23.53 8.12
CA GLY A 301 6.83 23.70 7.12
C GLY A 301 7.33 22.54 6.16
N GLN A 302 7.46 22.76 4.82
CA GLN A 302 8.10 21.89 3.76
C GLN A 302 8.40 22.63 2.38
N PRO A 303 9.44 22.27 1.56
CA PRO A 303 9.72 22.85 0.21
C PRO A 303 9.91 21.84 -0.99
N LYS A 304 10.27 22.32 -2.22
CA LYS A 304 10.32 21.57 -3.52
C LYS A 304 11.69 21.57 -4.26
N SER A 305 11.94 20.54 -5.11
CA SER A 305 12.75 20.60 -6.35
C SER A 305 12.48 19.38 -7.27
N MET A 306 12.88 19.39 -8.56
CA MET A 306 12.64 18.31 -9.56
C MET A 306 13.78 18.09 -10.58
N SER A 307 14.88 17.43 -10.19
CA SER A 307 15.91 16.93 -11.12
C SER A 307 16.42 15.55 -10.70
N CYS A 308 16.56 14.61 -11.65
CA CYS A 308 17.07 13.25 -11.42
C CYS A 308 18.53 13.13 -11.91
N PRO A 309 19.47 12.54 -11.14
CA PRO A 309 20.82 12.22 -11.61
C PRO A 309 20.83 11.00 -12.56
N SER A 310 22.03 10.64 -13.03
CA SER A 310 22.31 9.38 -13.74
C SER A 310 21.77 8.18 -12.96
N THR A 311 21.07 7.28 -13.65
CA THR A 311 20.59 6.01 -13.05
C THR A 311 21.54 4.83 -13.33
N GLY A 312 22.46 4.96 -14.29
CA GLY A 312 23.51 3.96 -14.56
C GLY A 312 24.57 3.81 -13.46
N LEU A 313 25.36 2.74 -13.57
CA LEU A 313 26.33 2.26 -12.57
C LEU A 313 27.66 1.87 -13.22
N ASN A 314 28.76 1.94 -12.44
CA ASN A 314 30.06 1.45 -12.86
C ASN A 314 30.04 -0.05 -13.18
N GLU A 315 30.85 -0.47 -14.15
CA GLU A 315 30.83 -1.86 -14.66
C GLU A 315 31.23 -2.90 -13.60
N GLU A 316 32.12 -2.53 -12.67
CA GLU A 316 32.54 -3.39 -11.56
C GLU A 316 31.37 -3.68 -10.61
N VAL A 317 30.47 -2.71 -10.42
CA VAL A 317 29.28 -2.85 -9.57
C VAL A 317 28.25 -3.77 -10.23
N LEU A 318 28.00 -3.59 -11.54
CA LEU A 318 27.15 -4.51 -12.32
C LEU A 318 27.72 -5.93 -12.30
N SER A 319 29.01 -6.08 -12.55
CA SER A 319 29.71 -7.37 -12.57
C SER A 319 29.65 -8.08 -11.22
N HIS A 320 29.92 -7.36 -10.12
CA HIS A 320 29.88 -7.88 -8.76
C HIS A 320 28.47 -8.34 -8.36
N ILE A 321 27.45 -7.50 -8.54
CA ILE A 321 26.06 -7.86 -8.24
C ILE A 321 25.62 -9.04 -9.11
N GLY A 322 26.02 -9.07 -10.39
CA GLY A 322 25.75 -10.17 -11.30
C GLY A 322 26.41 -11.50 -10.88
N GLN A 323 27.61 -11.47 -10.31
CA GLN A 323 28.26 -12.66 -9.75
C GLN A 323 27.50 -13.19 -8.52
N VAL A 324 27.05 -12.30 -7.62
CA VAL A 324 26.20 -12.67 -6.47
C VAL A 324 24.83 -13.21 -6.91
N ALA A 325 24.23 -12.63 -7.95
CA ALA A 325 23.00 -13.12 -8.59
C ALA A 325 23.13 -14.52 -9.21
N SER A 326 24.37 -15.01 -9.35
CA SER A 326 24.76 -16.27 -10.01
C SER A 326 25.38 -17.29 -9.04
N SER A 327 25.38 -17.02 -7.73
CA SER A 327 26.08 -17.83 -6.72
C SER A 327 25.15 -18.38 -5.63
N VAL A 328 25.71 -19.22 -4.76
CA VAL A 328 25.11 -19.66 -3.50
C VAL A 328 26.09 -19.28 -2.38
N PRO A 329 25.94 -18.12 -1.71
CA PRO A 329 26.93 -17.56 -0.80
C PRO A 329 26.91 -18.18 0.61
N VAL A 330 26.50 -19.45 0.72
CA VAL A 330 26.34 -20.18 1.99
C VAL A 330 26.90 -21.58 1.83
N GLU A 331 27.78 -21.98 2.75
CA GLU A 331 28.42 -23.30 2.76
C GLU A 331 27.41 -24.42 3.06
N ASP A 332 27.71 -25.62 2.56
CA ASP A 332 26.86 -26.83 2.65
C ASP A 332 25.41 -26.67 2.19
N PHE A 333 25.09 -25.67 1.34
CA PHE A 333 23.73 -25.37 0.89
C PHE A 333 23.42 -26.06 -0.45
N THR A 334 22.49 -27.03 -0.46
CA THR A 334 22.18 -27.82 -1.67
C THR A 334 21.01 -27.23 -2.45
N ILE A 335 21.24 -26.75 -3.68
CA ILE A 335 20.18 -26.23 -4.56
C ILE A 335 19.64 -27.28 -5.55
N HIS A 336 18.38 -27.10 -5.98
CA HIS A 336 17.76 -27.93 -7.02
C HIS A 336 18.56 -27.86 -8.35
N GLY A 337 18.77 -29.00 -9.03
CA GLY A 337 19.61 -29.08 -10.24
C GLY A 337 19.16 -28.18 -11.40
N GLY A 338 17.85 -27.90 -11.51
CA GLY A 338 17.32 -26.92 -12.47
C GLY A 338 17.76 -25.47 -12.17
N LEU A 339 17.89 -25.13 -10.89
CA LEU A 339 18.34 -23.81 -10.44
C LEU A 339 19.85 -23.62 -10.69
N THR A 340 20.65 -24.68 -10.55
CA THR A 340 22.07 -24.69 -10.96
C THR A 340 22.27 -24.30 -12.42
N ARG A 341 21.33 -24.68 -13.32
CA ARG A 341 21.35 -24.26 -14.73
C ARG A 341 21.03 -22.76 -14.90
N ILE A 342 20.09 -22.23 -14.12
CA ILE A 342 19.70 -20.81 -14.14
C ILE A 342 20.86 -19.93 -13.66
N LEU A 343 21.47 -20.28 -12.52
CA LEU A 343 22.61 -19.52 -11.95
C LEU A 343 23.83 -19.53 -12.90
N LYS A 344 24.15 -20.69 -13.52
CA LYS A 344 25.18 -20.75 -14.57
C LYS A 344 24.83 -19.88 -15.79
N GLY A 345 23.56 -19.84 -16.18
CA GLY A 345 23.08 -18.95 -17.25
C GLY A 345 23.31 -17.47 -16.95
N ARG A 346 23.04 -17.04 -15.70
CA ARG A 346 23.34 -15.67 -15.25
C ARG A 346 24.84 -15.38 -15.28
N ALA A 347 25.69 -16.29 -14.79
CA ALA A 347 27.14 -16.13 -14.83
C ALA A 347 27.67 -15.93 -16.26
N THR A 348 27.18 -16.72 -17.23
CA THR A 348 27.51 -16.55 -18.65
C THR A 348 26.98 -15.23 -19.23
N MET A 349 25.81 -14.75 -18.82
CA MET A 349 25.30 -13.45 -19.27
C MET A 349 26.16 -12.28 -18.76
N VAL A 350 26.58 -12.33 -17.48
CA VAL A 350 27.52 -11.37 -16.88
C VAL A 350 28.87 -11.36 -17.62
N GLN A 351 29.45 -12.53 -17.85
CA GLN A 351 30.71 -12.68 -18.62
C GLN A 351 30.59 -12.08 -20.04
N ASN A 352 29.41 -12.18 -20.65
CA ASN A 352 29.13 -11.63 -21.98
C ASN A 352 28.63 -10.17 -21.97
N ARG A 353 28.77 -9.43 -20.86
CA ARG A 353 28.29 -8.03 -20.69
C ARG A 353 26.81 -7.86 -21.05
N SER A 354 25.97 -8.84 -20.73
CA SER A 354 24.57 -8.92 -21.16
C SER A 354 23.61 -9.20 -20.00
N VAL A 355 22.36 -8.78 -20.14
CA VAL A 355 21.29 -9.00 -19.13
C VAL A 355 19.97 -9.45 -19.76
N ASP A 356 19.25 -10.31 -19.04
CA ASP A 356 17.81 -10.52 -19.20
C ASP A 356 17.03 -9.72 -18.13
N TRP A 357 15.69 -9.82 -18.11
CA TRP A 357 14.87 -9.10 -17.12
C TRP A 357 15.22 -9.42 -15.67
N ALA A 358 15.45 -10.70 -15.36
CA ALA A 358 15.71 -11.12 -14.00
C ALA A 358 17.06 -10.60 -13.50
N LEU A 359 18.10 -10.62 -14.35
CA LEU A 359 19.42 -10.09 -14.00
C LEU A 359 19.42 -8.55 -13.95
N GLY A 360 18.69 -7.88 -14.86
CA GLY A 360 18.53 -6.42 -14.84
C GLY A 360 17.79 -5.93 -13.60
N GLU A 361 16.72 -6.62 -13.18
CA GLU A 361 16.02 -6.37 -11.92
C GLU A 361 16.95 -6.56 -10.72
N TYR A 362 17.68 -7.68 -10.68
CA TYR A 362 18.62 -8.00 -9.60
C TYR A 362 19.71 -6.93 -9.46
N MET A 363 20.26 -6.42 -10.58
CA MET A 363 21.21 -5.31 -10.59
C MET A 363 20.60 -3.99 -10.10
N ALA A 364 19.32 -3.73 -10.38
CA ALA A 364 18.63 -2.53 -9.91
C ALA A 364 18.37 -2.56 -8.40
N LEU A 365 17.85 -3.67 -7.88
CA LEU A 365 17.58 -3.82 -6.45
C LEU A 365 18.88 -3.94 -5.65
N GLY A 366 19.82 -4.76 -6.11
CA GLY A 366 21.12 -5.00 -5.45
C GLY A 366 22.01 -3.75 -5.35
N SER A 367 21.93 -2.84 -6.32
CA SER A 367 22.66 -1.58 -6.28
C SER A 367 22.07 -0.59 -5.27
N LEU A 368 20.75 -0.46 -5.23
CA LEU A 368 20.05 0.36 -4.22
C LEU A 368 20.37 -0.14 -2.79
N LEU A 369 20.37 -1.45 -2.57
CA LEU A 369 20.74 -2.06 -1.28
C LEU A 369 22.18 -1.72 -0.86
N LYS A 370 23.13 -1.78 -1.81
CA LYS A 370 24.54 -1.37 -1.61
C LYS A 370 24.70 0.14 -1.40
N GLU A 371 23.80 0.95 -1.96
CA GLU A 371 23.72 2.41 -1.78
C GLU A 371 23.04 2.82 -0.46
N GLY A 372 22.64 1.87 0.40
CA GLY A 372 22.01 2.15 1.69
C GLY A 372 20.50 2.38 1.64
N ILE A 373 19.83 1.96 0.54
CA ILE A 373 18.39 2.08 0.34
C ILE A 373 17.71 0.75 0.65
N HIS A 374 16.71 0.77 1.53
CA HIS A 374 15.90 -0.42 1.81
C HIS A 374 15.06 -0.78 0.58
N VAL A 375 15.11 -2.04 0.16
CA VAL A 375 14.20 -2.59 -0.86
C VAL A 375 13.31 -3.65 -0.22
N ARG A 376 11.98 -3.49 -0.36
CA ARG A 376 10.96 -4.48 0.00
C ARG A 376 10.20 -4.93 -1.24
N LEU A 377 10.16 -6.24 -1.51
CA LEU A 377 9.35 -6.86 -2.56
C LEU A 377 8.33 -7.82 -1.94
N SER A 378 7.06 -7.61 -2.26
CA SER A 378 5.92 -8.31 -1.67
C SER A 378 4.92 -8.73 -2.76
N GLY A 379 4.25 -9.87 -2.57
CA GLY A 379 3.27 -10.40 -3.53
C GLY A 379 3.26 -11.92 -3.58
N GLN A 380 2.41 -12.49 -4.42
CA GLN A 380 2.23 -13.95 -4.51
C GLN A 380 3.39 -14.58 -5.28
N ASP A 381 3.97 -15.66 -4.75
CA ASP A 381 5.14 -16.38 -5.31
C ASP A 381 6.42 -15.54 -5.57
N VAL A 382 6.49 -14.26 -5.16
CA VAL A 382 7.54 -13.31 -5.59
C VAL A 382 8.97 -13.77 -5.31
N GLU A 383 9.20 -14.57 -4.27
CA GLU A 383 10.51 -15.10 -3.91
C GLU A 383 11.14 -15.95 -5.05
N ARG A 384 10.29 -16.70 -5.76
CA ARG A 384 10.61 -17.44 -7.00
C ARG A 384 10.32 -16.60 -8.25
N GLY A 385 9.29 -15.75 -8.16
CA GLY A 385 8.55 -15.18 -9.27
C GLY A 385 7.56 -16.18 -9.86
N THR A 386 6.33 -15.73 -10.20
CA THR A 386 5.28 -16.54 -10.84
C THR A 386 5.85 -17.40 -11.96
N PHE A 387 6.53 -16.74 -12.91
CA PHE A 387 7.08 -17.33 -14.13
C PHE A 387 8.41 -18.08 -13.93
N SER A 388 8.85 -18.28 -12.68
CA SER A 388 10.10 -18.96 -12.31
C SER A 388 11.34 -18.32 -12.96
N HIS A 389 11.41 -16.98 -12.89
CA HIS A 389 12.50 -16.16 -13.43
C HIS A 389 13.40 -15.56 -12.34
N ARG A 390 12.82 -15.20 -11.18
CA ARG A 390 13.45 -14.33 -10.18
C ARG A 390 14.39 -15.07 -9.23
N HIS A 391 13.93 -16.12 -8.56
CA HIS A 391 14.74 -16.93 -7.63
C HIS A 391 15.63 -16.10 -6.70
N HIS A 392 15.03 -15.11 -6.00
CA HIS A 392 15.73 -14.30 -5.01
C HIS A 392 15.89 -15.03 -3.67
N VAL A 393 15.02 -16.01 -3.40
CA VAL A 393 15.20 -16.98 -2.32
C VAL A 393 15.56 -18.33 -2.93
N LEU A 394 16.63 -18.94 -2.40
CA LEU A 394 17.04 -20.30 -2.66
C LEU A 394 16.56 -21.17 -1.48
N HIS A 395 16.17 -22.42 -1.75
CA HIS A 395 15.77 -23.38 -0.73
C HIS A 395 16.70 -24.59 -0.74
N ASP A 396 17.19 -25.00 0.42
CA ASP A 396 18.01 -26.20 0.55
C ASP A 396 17.16 -27.45 0.24
N GLN A 397 17.68 -28.36 -0.57
CA GLN A 397 17.02 -29.62 -0.90
C GLN A 397 17.16 -30.67 0.23
N ASN A 398 18.12 -30.49 1.14
CA ASN A 398 18.46 -31.45 2.19
C ASN A 398 17.99 -31.02 3.59
N VAL A 399 17.56 -29.76 3.78
CA VAL A 399 17.20 -29.19 5.09
C VAL A 399 15.91 -28.37 5.00
N ASP A 400 14.84 -28.84 5.65
CA ASP A 400 13.55 -28.14 5.67
C ASP A 400 13.68 -26.69 6.18
N LYS A 401 12.97 -25.77 5.52
CA LYS A 401 12.95 -24.31 5.77
C LYS A 401 14.31 -23.59 5.77
N ARG A 402 15.43 -24.27 5.47
CA ARG A 402 16.73 -23.59 5.29
C ARG A 402 16.72 -22.84 3.96
N THR A 403 16.59 -21.53 4.03
CA THR A 403 16.63 -20.63 2.87
C THR A 403 17.92 -19.80 2.83
N CYS A 404 18.27 -19.34 1.64
CA CYS A 404 19.33 -18.37 1.40
C CYS A 404 18.78 -17.25 0.51
N ILE A 405 19.11 -16.00 0.81
CA ILE A 405 18.76 -14.84 0.01
C ILE A 405 20.07 -14.21 -0.48
N PRO A 406 20.61 -14.60 -1.66
CA PRO A 406 21.94 -14.17 -2.08
C PRO A 406 22.07 -12.64 -2.20
N MET A 407 20.96 -11.93 -2.43
CA MET A 407 20.92 -10.48 -2.51
C MET A 407 21.28 -9.78 -1.18
N ASN A 408 21.30 -10.51 -0.05
CA ASN A 408 21.79 -10.04 1.25
C ASN A 408 23.31 -10.27 1.46
N TYR A 409 24.04 -10.70 0.42
CA TYR A 409 25.48 -10.95 0.43
C TYR A 409 26.23 -10.12 -0.62
N ILE A 410 25.69 -8.96 -1.01
CA ILE A 410 26.29 -8.04 -1.98
C ILE A 410 27.36 -7.15 -1.34
N ASP A 411 27.14 -6.64 -0.12
CA ASP A 411 28.12 -5.86 0.62
C ASP A 411 27.89 -6.02 2.13
N PRO A 412 28.94 -6.19 2.98
CA PRO A 412 28.77 -6.25 4.43
C PRO A 412 28.07 -5.04 5.06
N ASN A 413 28.03 -3.90 4.37
CA ASN A 413 27.42 -2.65 4.81
C ASN A 413 26.07 -2.34 4.11
N GLN A 414 25.55 -3.28 3.30
CA GLN A 414 24.28 -3.07 2.59
C GLN A 414 23.09 -2.91 3.55
N THR A 415 22.02 -2.29 3.08
CA THR A 415 20.72 -2.42 3.75
C THR A 415 20.13 -3.81 3.49
N PRO A 416 19.41 -4.43 4.45
CA PRO A 416 18.75 -5.71 4.22
C PRO A 416 17.71 -5.65 3.11
N TYR A 417 17.65 -6.71 2.30
CA TYR A 417 16.61 -6.95 1.32
C TYR A 417 15.44 -7.71 1.96
N THR A 418 14.24 -7.12 1.93
CA THR A 418 13.02 -7.74 2.43
C THR A 418 12.21 -8.29 1.25
N VAL A 419 12.37 -9.57 0.92
CA VAL A 419 11.46 -10.26 -0.01
C VAL A 419 10.53 -11.20 0.77
N CYS A 420 9.25 -11.20 0.43
CA CYS A 420 8.28 -12.10 1.05
C CYS A 420 7.13 -12.47 0.12
N ASN A 421 6.86 -13.77 0.01
CA ASN A 421 5.60 -14.28 -0.50
C ASN A 421 4.44 -13.76 0.39
N SER A 422 3.38 -13.26 -0.24
CA SER A 422 2.16 -12.81 0.45
C SER A 422 1.18 -13.95 0.66
N SER A 423 0.12 -13.68 1.43
CA SER A 423 -1.10 -14.50 1.33
C SER A 423 -1.81 -14.24 -0.01
N LEU A 424 -2.82 -15.07 -0.32
CA LEU A 424 -3.71 -14.92 -1.46
C LEU A 424 -4.75 -13.81 -1.17
N SER A 425 -4.26 -12.59 -1.14
CA SER A 425 -4.98 -11.34 -0.92
C SER A 425 -4.25 -10.25 -1.70
N GLU A 426 -4.96 -9.48 -2.51
CA GLU A 426 -4.42 -8.25 -3.12
C GLU A 426 -4.91 -7.02 -2.38
N TYR A 427 -6.16 -6.99 -1.88
CA TYR A 427 -6.76 -5.80 -1.28
C TYR A 427 -6.10 -5.48 0.07
N GLY A 428 -6.01 -6.47 0.96
CA GLY A 428 -5.24 -6.38 2.20
C GLY A 428 -3.75 -6.10 1.94
N VAL A 429 -3.10 -6.88 1.08
CA VAL A 429 -1.64 -6.79 0.86
C VAL A 429 -1.22 -5.49 0.16
N LEU A 430 -1.91 -5.03 -0.88
CA LEU A 430 -1.57 -3.76 -1.55
C LEU A 430 -1.82 -2.56 -0.62
N GLY A 431 -2.86 -2.60 0.22
CA GLY A 431 -3.07 -1.62 1.29
C GLY A 431 -1.91 -1.61 2.30
N PHE A 432 -1.40 -2.79 2.65
CA PHE A 432 -0.25 -2.94 3.55
C PHE A 432 1.04 -2.36 2.94
N GLU A 433 1.38 -2.72 1.70
CA GLU A 433 2.59 -2.19 1.05
C GLU A 433 2.51 -0.68 0.80
N LEU A 434 1.32 -0.16 0.48
CA LEU A 434 1.04 1.27 0.41
C LEU A 434 1.37 1.96 1.74
N GLY A 435 0.91 1.40 2.86
CA GLY A 435 1.20 1.88 4.20
C GLY A 435 2.69 1.82 4.53
N PHE A 436 3.36 0.72 4.16
CA PHE A 436 4.80 0.54 4.37
C PHE A 436 5.60 1.63 3.64
N ALA A 437 5.22 1.95 2.40
CA ALA A 437 5.79 3.01 1.57
C ALA A 437 5.55 4.45 2.09
N MET A 438 4.69 4.66 3.10
CA MET A 438 4.48 5.97 3.74
C MET A 438 5.45 6.28 4.89
N ALA A 439 6.17 5.29 5.42
CA ALA A 439 7.04 5.49 6.59
C ALA A 439 8.45 6.01 6.23
N SER A 440 8.98 5.64 5.06
CA SER A 440 10.27 6.14 4.56
C SER A 440 10.20 6.45 3.07
N PRO A 441 10.50 7.69 2.63
CA PRO A 441 10.70 7.98 1.21
C PRO A 441 12.00 7.38 0.67
N ASN A 442 12.94 6.98 1.53
CA ASN A 442 14.24 6.44 1.14
C ASN A 442 14.23 4.90 1.12
N ALA A 443 13.12 4.34 0.65
CA ALA A 443 12.93 2.90 0.47
C ALA A 443 12.16 2.62 -0.82
N LEU A 444 12.55 1.56 -1.52
CA LEU A 444 11.85 1.05 -2.70
C LEU A 444 10.90 -0.06 -2.26
N VAL A 445 9.60 0.21 -2.26
CA VAL A 445 8.56 -0.76 -1.88
C VAL A 445 7.85 -1.19 -3.16
N LEU A 446 7.93 -2.48 -3.48
CA LEU A 446 7.32 -3.09 -4.66
C LEU A 446 6.25 -4.09 -4.24
N TRP A 447 5.08 -3.98 -4.87
CA TRP A 447 4.03 -5.00 -4.84
C TRP A 447 3.90 -5.63 -6.24
N GLU A 448 3.93 -6.96 -6.33
CA GLU A 448 3.73 -7.70 -7.58
C GLU A 448 2.44 -8.52 -7.55
N ALA A 449 1.59 -8.32 -8.55
CA ALA A 449 0.43 -9.17 -8.80
C ALA A 449 0.89 -10.47 -9.49
N GLN A 450 0.31 -11.63 -9.14
CA GLN A 450 0.71 -12.91 -9.74
C GLN A 450 0.56 -12.89 -11.28
N PHE A 451 -0.57 -12.32 -11.72
CA PHE A 451 -0.83 -11.78 -13.06
C PHE A 451 -1.41 -10.37 -12.89
N GLY A 452 -1.12 -9.45 -13.82
CA GLY A 452 -1.54 -8.05 -13.71
C GLY A 452 -3.07 -7.90 -13.68
N ASP A 453 -3.79 -8.82 -14.31
CA ASP A 453 -5.24 -8.93 -14.35
C ASP A 453 -5.91 -8.90 -12.95
N PHE A 454 -5.24 -9.46 -11.93
CA PHE A 454 -5.77 -9.58 -10.56
C PHE A 454 -5.69 -8.29 -9.74
N HIS A 455 -5.08 -7.21 -10.25
CA HIS A 455 -5.02 -5.91 -9.56
C HIS A 455 -6.41 -5.32 -9.20
N ASN A 456 -7.46 -5.83 -9.86
CA ASN A 456 -8.83 -5.33 -9.80
C ASN A 456 -9.56 -5.67 -8.50
N THR A 457 -9.12 -6.66 -7.73
CA THR A 457 -9.63 -6.93 -6.38
C THR A 457 -9.19 -5.84 -5.39
N ALA A 458 -7.99 -5.30 -5.57
CA ALA A 458 -7.44 -4.19 -4.80
C ALA A 458 -7.82 -2.79 -5.32
N GLN A 459 -8.78 -2.69 -6.25
CA GLN A 459 -9.10 -1.44 -6.96
C GLN A 459 -9.41 -0.26 -6.02
N CYS A 460 -10.02 -0.48 -4.86
CA CYS A 460 -10.28 0.58 -3.89
C CYS A 460 -8.98 1.25 -3.38
N ILE A 461 -7.89 0.49 -3.16
CA ILE A 461 -6.60 1.07 -2.77
C ILE A 461 -6.04 1.93 -3.90
N ILE A 462 -6.15 1.44 -5.14
CA ILE A 462 -5.70 2.13 -6.36
C ILE A 462 -6.48 3.46 -6.53
N ASP A 463 -7.81 3.40 -6.47
CA ASP A 463 -8.74 4.50 -6.72
C ASP A 463 -8.74 5.55 -5.61
N GLN A 464 -8.58 5.15 -4.36
CA GLN A 464 -8.84 6.02 -3.20
C GLN A 464 -7.60 6.50 -2.46
N PHE A 465 -6.46 5.82 -2.64
CA PHE A 465 -5.19 6.17 -2.02
C PHE A 465 -4.06 6.35 -3.03
N ILE A 466 -3.81 5.39 -3.93
CA ILE A 466 -2.61 5.42 -4.79
C ILE A 466 -2.71 6.54 -5.83
N SER A 467 -3.81 6.61 -6.60
CA SER A 467 -4.00 7.71 -7.56
C SER A 467 -4.20 9.08 -6.87
N PRO A 468 -5.20 9.28 -5.99
CA PRO A 468 -5.53 10.63 -5.54
C PRO A 468 -4.84 11.04 -4.22
N GLY A 469 -4.03 10.19 -3.58
CA GLY A 469 -3.51 10.42 -2.22
C GLY A 469 -2.67 11.70 -2.06
N GLN A 470 -1.94 12.11 -3.11
CA GLN A 470 -1.25 13.40 -3.12
C GLN A 470 -2.25 14.56 -3.24
N ALA A 471 -3.24 14.48 -4.13
CA ALA A 471 -4.21 15.56 -4.34
C ALA A 471 -5.15 15.75 -3.13
N LYS A 472 -5.59 14.65 -2.52
CA LYS A 472 -6.46 14.64 -1.33
C LYS A 472 -5.72 15.10 -0.08
N TRP A 473 -4.55 14.51 0.21
CA TRP A 473 -3.92 14.58 1.54
C TRP A 473 -2.46 15.08 1.53
N VAL A 474 -1.96 15.59 0.40
CA VAL A 474 -0.56 16.02 0.20
C VAL A 474 0.46 14.92 0.52
N ARG A 475 0.06 13.65 0.36
CA ARG A 475 0.92 12.47 0.59
C ARG A 475 1.58 12.02 -0.70
N GLN A 476 2.87 12.33 -0.82
CA GLN A 476 3.76 11.59 -1.72
C GLN A 476 3.91 10.14 -1.23
N ASN A 477 4.01 9.19 -2.15
CA ASN A 477 4.22 7.77 -1.86
C ASN A 477 5.07 7.13 -2.96
N GLY A 478 5.98 6.21 -2.59
CA GLY A 478 6.97 5.63 -3.50
C GLY A 478 6.65 4.24 -4.03
N ILE A 479 5.45 3.69 -3.79
CA ILE A 479 5.11 2.32 -4.14
C ILE A 479 5.22 2.04 -5.65
N VAL A 480 5.82 0.89 -5.99
CA VAL A 480 5.87 0.33 -7.34
C VAL A 480 4.87 -0.80 -7.45
N LEU A 481 4.03 -0.79 -8.48
CA LEU A 481 3.12 -1.90 -8.83
C LEU A 481 3.70 -2.63 -10.04
N LEU A 482 4.06 -3.89 -9.87
CA LEU A 482 4.51 -4.79 -10.94
C LEU A 482 3.31 -5.63 -11.40
N LEU A 483 2.90 -5.45 -12.66
CA LEU A 483 1.66 -6.00 -13.21
C LEU A 483 1.93 -6.83 -14.48
N PRO A 484 2.08 -8.16 -14.38
CA PRO A 484 2.40 -9.01 -15.53
C PRO A 484 1.35 -8.96 -16.65
N HIS A 485 1.77 -8.60 -17.86
CA HIS A 485 0.90 -8.21 -18.98
C HIS A 485 1.42 -8.74 -20.34
N GLY A 486 0.52 -8.86 -21.32
CA GLY A 486 0.80 -9.19 -22.72
C GLY A 486 -0.22 -10.19 -23.28
N MET A 487 -0.65 -10.01 -24.53
CA MET A 487 -1.65 -10.89 -25.16
C MET A 487 -0.97 -12.14 -25.72
N GLU A 488 -1.09 -13.24 -24.98
CA GLU A 488 -0.31 -14.47 -25.19
C GLU A 488 -1.19 -15.73 -25.33
N GLY A 489 -2.50 -15.55 -25.54
CA GLY A 489 -3.46 -16.66 -25.71
C GLY A 489 -3.88 -17.37 -24.40
N MET A 490 -3.46 -16.87 -23.24
CA MET A 490 -3.70 -17.48 -21.91
C MET A 490 -5.12 -17.24 -21.33
N GLY A 491 -6.03 -16.64 -22.11
CA GLY A 491 -7.39 -16.29 -21.68
C GLY A 491 -7.52 -14.88 -21.05
N PRO A 492 -8.75 -14.47 -20.72
CA PRO A 492 -9.08 -13.10 -20.33
C PRO A 492 -8.59 -12.65 -18.95
N GLU A 493 -8.19 -13.59 -18.08
CA GLU A 493 -7.68 -13.34 -16.72
C GLU A 493 -6.17 -13.52 -16.57
N HIS A 494 -5.43 -13.70 -17.67
CA HIS A 494 -3.97 -13.93 -17.69
C HIS A 494 -3.24 -13.11 -18.77
N SER A 495 -3.82 -12.00 -19.19
CA SER A 495 -3.37 -11.24 -20.37
C SER A 495 -3.36 -9.71 -20.18
N SER A 496 -4.33 -9.13 -19.47
CA SER A 496 -4.54 -7.68 -19.40
C SER A 496 -4.47 -7.14 -17.97
N ALA A 497 -3.37 -6.42 -17.68
CA ALA A 497 -3.22 -5.55 -16.51
C ALA A 497 -4.09 -4.27 -16.58
N ARG A 498 -5.06 -4.21 -17.51
CA ARG A 498 -6.00 -3.10 -17.73
C ARG A 498 -5.33 -1.72 -17.77
N PRO A 499 -4.28 -1.55 -18.59
CA PRO A 499 -3.57 -0.26 -18.71
C PRO A 499 -4.52 0.89 -19.02
N GLU A 500 -5.62 0.66 -19.74
CA GLU A 500 -6.63 1.67 -20.04
C GLU A 500 -7.22 2.32 -18.78
N ARG A 501 -7.33 1.57 -17.67
CA ARG A 501 -7.88 2.06 -16.39
C ARG A 501 -6.87 2.95 -15.66
N PHE A 502 -5.62 2.50 -15.55
CA PHE A 502 -4.55 3.32 -14.96
C PHE A 502 -4.34 4.62 -15.74
N LEU A 503 -4.44 4.56 -17.07
CA LEU A 503 -4.30 5.70 -17.97
C LEU A 503 -5.50 6.66 -17.95
N GLN A 504 -6.72 6.13 -17.82
CA GLN A 504 -7.93 6.94 -17.56
C GLN A 504 -7.84 7.70 -16.22
N MET A 505 -7.11 7.15 -15.24
CA MET A 505 -6.91 7.73 -13.91
C MET A 505 -5.66 8.63 -13.83
N CYS A 506 -4.93 8.87 -14.91
CA CYS A 506 -3.85 9.86 -14.97
C CYS A 506 -4.41 11.28 -15.11
N ASN A 507 -3.79 12.26 -14.44
CA ASN A 507 -4.09 13.69 -14.59
C ASN A 507 -3.02 14.46 -15.40
N ASP A 508 -2.17 13.79 -16.17
CA ASP A 508 -1.14 14.45 -16.95
C ASP A 508 -1.71 15.15 -18.20
N ASP A 509 -1.36 16.42 -18.34
CA ASP A 509 -1.75 17.33 -19.41
C ASP A 509 -0.46 17.95 -19.99
N PRO A 510 -0.35 18.22 -21.31
CA PRO A 510 0.83 18.87 -21.88
C PRO A 510 1.19 20.21 -21.23
N ASP A 511 0.23 20.91 -20.63
CA ASP A 511 0.44 22.20 -19.94
C ASP A 511 0.66 22.03 -18.41
N LEU A 512 0.64 20.80 -17.85
CA LEU A 512 0.91 20.52 -16.42
C LEU A 512 2.04 19.50 -16.17
N TYR A 513 3.13 19.96 -15.54
CA TYR A 513 4.26 19.13 -15.11
C TYR A 513 4.02 18.27 -13.84
N ASP A 514 2.82 18.23 -13.25
CA ASP A 514 2.51 17.49 -12.01
C ASP A 514 1.48 16.37 -12.22
N CYS A 515 1.98 15.17 -12.54
CA CYS A 515 1.18 13.94 -12.63
C CYS A 515 0.95 13.30 -11.25
N ASN A 516 -0.17 12.63 -11.05
CA ASN A 516 -0.48 11.88 -9.83
C ASN A 516 0.44 10.67 -9.64
N TRP A 517 0.74 9.96 -10.73
CA TRP A 517 1.64 8.80 -10.76
C TRP A 517 2.39 8.69 -12.09
N ILE A 518 3.33 7.75 -12.17
CA ILE A 518 4.09 7.43 -13.39
C ILE A 518 3.61 6.07 -13.91
N VAL A 519 3.37 5.96 -15.22
CA VAL A 519 2.90 4.73 -15.87
C VAL A 519 3.85 4.34 -17.00
N VAL A 520 4.38 3.11 -16.98
CA VAL A 520 5.35 2.59 -17.95
C VAL A 520 5.03 1.16 -18.42
N ASN A 521 5.44 0.83 -19.65
CA ASN A 521 5.52 -0.53 -20.18
C ASN A 521 6.90 -0.67 -20.84
N CYS A 522 7.84 -1.30 -20.13
CA CYS A 522 9.25 -1.36 -20.54
C CYS A 522 9.48 -2.49 -21.54
N SER A 523 10.12 -2.21 -22.68
CA SER A 523 10.45 -3.23 -23.69
C SER A 523 11.88 -3.76 -23.60
N THR A 524 12.73 -3.29 -22.68
CA THR A 524 14.09 -3.83 -22.47
C THR A 524 14.48 -3.96 -20.99
N PRO A 525 15.39 -4.90 -20.64
CA PRO A 525 15.89 -5.04 -19.27
C PRO A 525 16.59 -3.79 -18.74
N ALA A 526 17.39 -3.08 -19.55
CA ALA A 526 18.07 -1.87 -19.10
C ALA A 526 17.07 -0.75 -18.76
N ASN A 527 15.97 -0.62 -19.51
CA ASN A 527 14.97 0.41 -19.20
C ASN A 527 14.19 0.06 -17.92
N TYR A 528 13.92 -1.23 -17.68
CA TYR A 528 13.36 -1.70 -16.40
C TYR A 528 14.33 -1.47 -15.22
N PHE A 529 15.62 -1.76 -15.39
CA PHE A 529 16.67 -1.43 -14.41
C PHE A 529 16.68 0.07 -14.07
N HIS A 530 16.67 0.93 -15.09
CA HIS A 530 16.70 2.39 -14.91
C HIS A 530 15.42 2.92 -14.27
N VAL A 531 14.25 2.39 -14.60
CA VAL A 531 12.98 2.90 -14.02
C VAL A 531 12.88 2.59 -12.52
N LEU A 532 13.38 1.43 -12.09
CA LEU A 532 13.44 1.05 -10.67
C LEU A 532 14.42 1.94 -9.89
N ARG A 533 15.62 2.23 -10.43
CA ARG A 533 16.58 3.16 -9.78
C ARG A 533 16.10 4.61 -9.80
N ARG A 534 15.45 5.05 -10.88
CA ARG A 534 14.83 6.38 -11.01
C ARG A 534 13.81 6.66 -9.90
N GLN A 535 13.06 5.63 -9.47
CA GLN A 535 12.05 5.77 -8.42
C GLN A 535 12.61 6.28 -7.08
N ILE A 536 13.89 6.01 -6.80
CA ILE A 536 14.59 6.49 -5.61
C ILE A 536 15.41 7.75 -5.87
N LEU A 537 16.05 7.83 -7.04
CA LEU A 537 16.93 8.94 -7.42
C LEU A 537 16.18 10.22 -7.83
N LEU A 538 14.86 10.16 -8.07
CA LEU A 538 14.01 11.35 -8.10
C LEU A 538 13.98 12.04 -6.72
N PRO A 539 13.91 13.39 -6.66
CA PRO A 539 13.86 14.15 -5.40
C PRO A 539 12.45 14.19 -4.77
N PHE A 540 11.53 13.37 -5.28
CA PHE A 540 10.14 13.25 -4.83
C PHE A 540 9.69 11.79 -4.95
N ARG A 541 8.52 11.46 -4.38
CA ARG A 541 7.88 10.15 -4.55
C ARG A 541 6.49 10.27 -5.20
N LYS A 542 6.32 9.52 -6.28
CA LYS A 542 5.07 9.27 -7.00
C LYS A 542 4.91 7.75 -7.11
N PRO A 543 3.70 7.19 -7.08
CA PRO A 543 3.53 5.78 -7.41
C PRO A 543 4.02 5.48 -8.83
N LEU A 544 4.53 4.26 -9.05
CA LEU A 544 5.06 3.81 -10.33
C LEU A 544 4.35 2.53 -10.75
N ILE A 545 3.53 2.63 -11.80
CA ILE A 545 2.81 1.50 -12.40
C ILE A 545 3.67 0.94 -13.53
N ILE A 546 4.11 -0.32 -13.38
CA ILE A 546 4.91 -1.03 -14.38
C ILE A 546 4.11 -2.21 -14.91
N PHE A 547 3.76 -2.15 -16.19
CA PHE A 547 3.29 -3.34 -16.90
C PHE A 547 4.52 -4.21 -17.20
N THR A 548 4.69 -5.28 -16.41
CA THR A 548 5.84 -6.19 -16.50
C THR A 548 5.58 -7.29 -17.51
N PRO A 549 6.61 -7.85 -18.16
CA PRO A 549 6.39 -8.85 -19.21
C PRO A 549 6.22 -10.26 -18.65
N LYS A 550 5.63 -11.12 -19.49
CA LYS A 550 5.55 -12.57 -19.28
C LYS A 550 6.51 -13.32 -20.22
N SER A 551 6.27 -13.28 -21.53
CA SER A 551 7.16 -13.90 -22.53
C SER A 551 8.54 -13.24 -22.66
N LEU A 552 8.65 -11.90 -22.56
CA LEU A 552 9.95 -11.22 -22.71
C LEU A 552 10.99 -11.60 -21.65
N LEU A 553 10.55 -12.14 -20.50
CA LEU A 553 11.43 -12.73 -19.48
C LEU A 553 12.39 -13.81 -20.04
N ARG A 554 12.09 -14.36 -21.22
CA ARG A 554 12.91 -15.37 -21.91
C ARG A 554 13.09 -15.11 -23.42
N HIS A 555 12.62 -13.98 -23.97
CA HIS A 555 12.66 -13.75 -25.41
C HIS A 555 14.11 -13.46 -25.89
N PRO A 556 14.63 -14.13 -26.94
CA PRO A 556 16.06 -14.08 -27.27
C PRO A 556 16.60 -12.68 -27.61
N GLU A 557 15.84 -11.88 -28.35
CA GLU A 557 16.18 -10.49 -28.71
C GLU A 557 15.86 -9.49 -27.58
N ALA A 558 15.19 -9.92 -26.51
CA ALA A 558 14.73 -9.04 -25.42
C ALA A 558 15.75 -8.99 -24.28
N LYS A 559 16.96 -8.52 -24.64
CA LYS A 559 18.13 -8.40 -23.77
C LYS A 559 18.73 -7.00 -23.88
N SER A 560 19.50 -6.61 -22.87
CA SER A 560 20.32 -5.38 -22.91
C SER A 560 21.79 -5.69 -22.70
N ARG A 561 22.65 -4.74 -23.06
CA ARG A 561 24.09 -4.75 -22.80
C ARG A 561 24.38 -3.99 -21.51
N PHE A 562 25.50 -4.28 -20.86
CA PHE A 562 25.98 -3.47 -19.73
C PHE A 562 26.17 -2.00 -20.14
N ASP A 563 26.55 -1.78 -21.40
CA ASP A 563 26.74 -0.45 -22.02
C ASP A 563 25.48 0.43 -21.93
N ASP A 564 24.28 -0.17 -21.95
CA ASP A 564 22.99 0.51 -21.77
C ASP A 564 22.74 0.96 -20.31
N MET A 565 23.61 0.56 -19.38
CA MET A 565 23.46 0.66 -17.93
C MET A 565 24.68 1.33 -17.23
N LEU A 566 25.69 1.77 -17.99
CA LEU A 566 26.90 2.45 -17.49
C LEU A 566 26.63 3.91 -17.05
N PRO A 567 27.55 4.59 -16.32
CA PRO A 567 27.30 5.95 -15.82
C PRO A 567 27.01 6.94 -16.96
N GLY A 568 26.04 7.83 -16.76
CA GLY A 568 25.51 8.72 -17.81
C GLY A 568 24.39 8.09 -18.64
N THR A 569 24.03 6.82 -18.43
CA THR A 569 22.79 6.25 -18.96
C THR A 569 21.60 6.53 -18.04
N HIS A 570 20.42 6.63 -18.67
CA HIS A 570 19.16 7.03 -18.04
C HIS A 570 17.98 6.22 -18.59
N PHE A 571 16.87 6.18 -17.85
CA PHE A 571 15.59 5.68 -18.34
C PHE A 571 15.14 6.44 -19.61
N ARG A 572 14.99 5.72 -20.73
CA ARG A 572 14.50 6.24 -22.01
C ARG A 572 12.97 6.26 -21.98
N ARG A 573 12.36 7.45 -21.84
CA ARG A 573 10.88 7.63 -21.92
C ARG A 573 10.30 7.19 -23.27
N LEU A 574 11.08 7.36 -24.33
CA LEU A 574 10.82 6.89 -25.68
C LEU A 574 12.11 6.27 -26.23
N ILE A 575 12.01 5.13 -26.92
CA ILE A 575 13.11 4.54 -27.68
C ILE A 575 12.80 4.73 -29.18
N PRO A 576 13.65 5.47 -29.91
CA PRO A 576 13.44 5.81 -31.31
C PRO A 576 13.72 4.61 -32.24
N GLU A 577 13.50 4.80 -33.53
CA GLU A 577 14.07 3.89 -34.54
C GLU A 577 15.58 4.16 -34.67
N GLU A 578 16.37 3.08 -34.69
CA GLU A 578 17.83 3.11 -34.81
C GLU A 578 18.35 2.22 -35.97
N GLY A 579 17.46 1.55 -36.71
CA GLY A 579 17.76 0.75 -37.90
C GLY A 579 17.82 1.56 -39.20
N SER A 580 17.81 0.88 -40.37
CA SER A 580 18.02 1.52 -41.68
C SER A 580 16.97 2.58 -42.05
N ALA A 581 15.72 2.43 -41.61
CA ALA A 581 14.71 3.50 -41.68
C ALA A 581 15.18 4.84 -41.09
N SER A 582 15.97 4.85 -40.00
CA SER A 582 16.51 6.08 -39.42
C SER A 582 17.56 6.75 -40.30
N GLN A 583 18.30 5.96 -41.09
CA GLN A 583 19.32 6.42 -42.03
C GLN A 583 18.70 6.91 -43.35
N ASN A 584 17.57 6.33 -43.74
CA ASN A 584 16.78 6.69 -44.92
C ASN A 584 15.49 7.44 -44.55
N SER A 585 15.56 8.42 -43.64
CA SER A 585 14.35 8.99 -43.00
C SER A 585 13.35 9.64 -43.99
N ALA A 586 13.82 10.14 -45.13
CA ALA A 586 12.99 10.66 -46.21
C ALA A 586 12.28 9.56 -47.04
N GLY A 587 12.77 8.32 -47.01
CA GLY A 587 12.17 7.15 -47.66
C GLY A 587 11.13 6.42 -46.79
N VAL A 588 11.03 6.76 -45.51
CA VAL A 588 10.07 6.17 -44.57
C VAL A 588 8.66 6.64 -44.88
N LYS A 589 7.76 5.67 -45.13
CA LYS A 589 6.35 5.90 -45.49
C LYS A 589 5.41 5.78 -44.30
N ARG A 590 5.85 5.10 -43.22
CA ARG A 590 5.07 4.86 -42.00
C ARG A 590 5.98 4.89 -40.78
N LEU A 591 5.56 5.61 -39.75
CA LEU A 591 6.12 5.54 -38.39
C LEU A 591 5.08 4.89 -37.50
N ILE A 592 5.40 3.70 -36.98
CA ILE A 592 4.56 2.96 -36.05
C ILE A 592 5.04 3.26 -34.64
N PHE A 593 4.23 3.94 -33.85
CA PHE A 593 4.40 4.00 -32.40
C PHE A 593 3.75 2.78 -31.75
N CYS A 594 4.43 2.17 -30.78
CA CYS A 594 3.92 1.07 -29.97
C CYS A 594 4.49 1.11 -28.54
N THR A 595 4.17 0.12 -27.71
CA THR A 595 4.72 -0.03 -26.35
C THR A 595 4.78 -1.50 -25.94
N GLY A 596 5.69 -1.87 -25.03
CA GLY A 596 5.82 -3.25 -24.56
C GLY A 596 6.19 -4.28 -25.64
N LYS A 597 5.63 -5.50 -25.54
CA LYS A 597 6.12 -6.67 -26.28
C LYS A 597 5.86 -6.63 -27.80
N ILE A 598 4.80 -5.97 -28.25
CA ILE A 598 4.38 -5.95 -29.67
C ILE A 598 5.48 -5.45 -30.61
N TYR A 599 6.43 -4.67 -30.11
CA TYR A 599 7.65 -4.27 -30.81
C TYR A 599 8.42 -5.46 -31.43
N TYR A 600 8.55 -6.57 -30.71
CA TYR A 600 9.29 -7.75 -31.19
C TYR A 600 8.55 -8.47 -32.32
N ASP A 601 7.24 -8.62 -32.20
CA ASP A 601 6.40 -9.20 -33.27
C ASP A 601 6.36 -8.28 -34.50
N LEU A 602 6.29 -6.94 -34.32
CA LEU A 602 6.32 -5.96 -35.40
C LEU A 602 7.67 -5.90 -36.14
N THR A 603 8.79 -5.91 -35.42
CA THR A 603 10.13 -5.85 -36.04
C THR A 603 10.45 -7.13 -36.79
N LYS A 604 10.07 -8.30 -36.24
CA LYS A 604 10.14 -9.58 -36.93
C LYS A 604 9.34 -9.55 -38.24
N GLU A 605 8.08 -9.10 -38.20
CA GLU A 605 7.24 -9.02 -39.40
C GLU A 605 7.75 -8.01 -40.44
N ARG A 606 8.30 -6.86 -39.98
CA ARG A 606 8.98 -5.87 -40.83
C ARG A 606 10.14 -6.50 -41.61
N ARG A 607 11.01 -7.23 -40.90
CA ARG A 607 12.17 -7.95 -41.47
C ARG A 607 11.71 -9.03 -42.45
N THR A 608 10.73 -9.85 -42.07
CA THR A 608 10.15 -10.91 -42.92
C THR A 608 9.55 -10.37 -44.23
N ARG A 609 9.03 -9.13 -44.24
CA ARG A 609 8.50 -8.46 -45.44
C ARG A 609 9.52 -7.57 -46.18
N GLY A 610 10.76 -7.47 -45.71
CA GLY A 610 11.78 -6.60 -46.32
C GLY A 610 11.44 -5.10 -46.26
N LEU A 611 10.73 -4.66 -45.22
CA LEU A 611 10.21 -3.29 -45.10
C LEU A 611 11.09 -2.36 -44.24
N GLU A 612 12.29 -2.80 -43.86
CA GLU A 612 13.16 -2.14 -42.87
C GLU A 612 13.58 -0.72 -43.27
N ASP A 613 13.67 -0.40 -44.56
CA ASP A 613 14.01 0.95 -45.07
C ASP A 613 12.81 1.90 -45.21
N THR A 614 11.58 1.40 -45.03
CA THR A 614 10.34 2.16 -45.37
C THR A 614 9.31 2.24 -44.24
N VAL A 615 9.53 1.52 -43.13
CA VAL A 615 8.66 1.51 -41.96
C VAL A 615 9.52 1.66 -40.70
N ALA A 616 9.48 2.83 -40.06
CA ALA A 616 10.10 3.04 -38.75
C ALA A 616 9.18 2.51 -37.63
N ILE A 617 9.76 1.97 -36.55
CA ILE A 617 9.04 1.47 -35.37
C ILE A 617 9.68 2.10 -34.13
N SER A 618 8.91 2.90 -33.39
CA SER A 618 9.35 3.58 -32.17
C SER A 618 8.50 3.19 -30.97
N ARG A 619 9.11 3.18 -29.78
CA ARG A 619 8.50 2.68 -28.55
C ARG A 619 8.28 3.79 -27.53
N ILE A 620 7.03 3.95 -27.09
CA ILE A 620 6.67 4.83 -25.98
C ILE A 620 6.72 4.00 -24.69
N GLU A 621 7.85 4.07 -23.97
CA GLU A 621 8.12 3.27 -22.78
C GLU A 621 7.44 3.87 -21.53
N GLN A 622 7.37 5.21 -21.45
CA GLN A 622 6.58 5.93 -20.47
C GLN A 622 5.33 6.50 -21.12
N LEU A 623 4.19 6.12 -20.57
CA LEU A 623 2.88 6.50 -21.06
C LEU A 623 2.35 7.73 -20.32
N SER A 624 2.55 7.80 -18.99
CA SER A 624 2.24 8.97 -18.17
C SER A 624 3.43 9.34 -17.24
N PRO A 625 3.83 10.62 -17.13
CA PRO A 625 3.50 11.72 -18.04
C PRO A 625 3.86 11.39 -19.49
N PHE A 626 2.98 11.75 -20.43
CA PHE A 626 3.21 11.44 -21.83
C PHE A 626 4.38 12.25 -22.43
N PRO A 627 5.32 11.62 -23.17
CA PRO A 627 6.52 12.29 -23.67
C PRO A 627 6.27 13.06 -24.98
N PHE A 628 5.41 14.09 -24.93
CA PHE A 628 5.05 14.96 -26.06
C PHE A 628 6.29 15.47 -26.82
N ASP A 629 7.32 15.87 -26.07
CA ASP A 629 8.60 16.37 -26.57
C ASP A 629 9.36 15.34 -27.42
N LEU A 630 9.43 14.09 -26.97
CA LEU A 630 10.14 13.02 -27.68
C LEU A 630 9.32 12.46 -28.84
N VAL A 631 8.00 12.36 -28.68
CA VAL A 631 7.08 11.93 -29.75
C VAL A 631 7.10 12.91 -30.91
N LYS A 632 7.17 14.22 -30.61
CA LYS A 632 7.36 15.26 -31.62
C LYS A 632 8.70 15.09 -32.34
N ALA A 633 9.80 15.06 -31.59
CA ALA A 633 11.15 14.98 -32.14
C ALA A 633 11.40 13.70 -32.96
N GLU A 634 10.73 12.59 -32.63
CA GLU A 634 10.83 11.36 -33.43
C GLU A 634 10.02 11.44 -34.73
N ALA A 635 8.80 11.97 -34.70
CA ALA A 635 7.98 12.13 -35.90
C ALA A 635 8.58 13.14 -36.89
N GLU A 636 9.20 14.22 -36.40
CA GLU A 636 9.81 15.26 -37.23
C GLU A 636 11.03 14.75 -38.04
N LYS A 637 11.62 13.59 -37.68
CA LYS A 637 12.63 12.90 -38.52
C LYS A 637 12.06 12.36 -39.83
N TYR A 638 10.77 12.02 -39.86
CA TYR A 638 10.11 11.27 -40.93
C TYR A 638 8.95 12.06 -41.55
N PRO A 639 9.21 13.25 -42.16
CA PRO A 639 8.18 14.21 -42.57
C PRO A 639 7.24 13.75 -43.69
N GLN A 640 7.49 12.58 -44.29
CA GLN A 640 6.62 11.94 -45.30
C GLN A 640 5.87 10.72 -44.77
N ALA A 641 6.06 10.37 -43.49
CA ALA A 641 5.51 9.15 -42.92
C ALA A 641 4.09 9.36 -42.34
N GLN A 642 3.20 8.42 -42.64
CA GLN A 642 1.94 8.27 -41.90
C GLN A 642 2.24 7.84 -40.45
N LEU A 643 1.60 8.49 -39.46
CA LEU A 643 1.68 8.10 -38.06
C LEU A 643 0.62 7.04 -37.73
N LEU A 644 1.03 5.93 -37.12
CA LEU A 644 0.14 4.86 -36.66
C LEU A 644 0.40 4.51 -35.20
N TRP A 645 -0.63 4.08 -34.48
CA TRP A 645 -0.47 3.39 -33.19
C TRP A 645 -0.74 1.90 -33.35
N CYS A 646 0.19 1.06 -32.87
CA CYS A 646 0.01 -0.39 -32.85
C CYS A 646 0.12 -0.94 -31.43
N GLN A 647 -0.85 -1.78 -31.07
CA GLN A 647 -0.97 -2.42 -29.77
C GLN A 647 -1.58 -3.83 -29.93
N GLU A 648 -1.53 -4.63 -28.87
CA GLU A 648 -2.12 -5.98 -28.85
C GLU A 648 -3.56 -6.00 -28.32
N GLU A 649 -3.88 -5.04 -27.47
CA GLU A 649 -5.14 -5.01 -26.73
C GLU A 649 -6.29 -4.58 -27.67
N HIS A 650 -7.50 -5.04 -27.34
CA HIS A 650 -8.70 -4.63 -28.06
C HIS A 650 -8.83 -3.10 -28.11
N LYS A 651 -9.48 -2.57 -29.15
CA LYS A 651 -9.55 -1.12 -29.41
C LYS A 651 -10.03 -0.26 -28.22
N ASN A 652 -10.86 -0.83 -27.35
CA ASN A 652 -11.40 -0.20 -26.13
C ASN A 652 -10.64 -0.56 -24.84
N GLN A 653 -9.41 -1.04 -24.97
CA GLN A 653 -8.47 -1.44 -23.92
C GLN A 653 -7.05 -1.01 -24.34
N GLY A 654 -6.04 -1.27 -23.49
CA GLY A 654 -4.67 -0.96 -23.85
C GLY A 654 -4.39 0.53 -23.72
N TYR A 655 -3.97 1.12 -24.83
CA TYR A 655 -3.34 2.44 -24.85
C TYR A 655 -4.04 3.43 -25.79
N TYR A 656 -4.80 2.91 -26.78
CA TYR A 656 -5.34 3.67 -27.91
C TYR A 656 -6.05 4.97 -27.52
N ASP A 657 -7.09 4.90 -26.69
CA ASP A 657 -7.93 6.06 -26.35
C ASP A 657 -7.20 7.10 -25.47
N TYR A 658 -6.10 6.72 -24.82
CA TYR A 658 -5.24 7.65 -24.05
C TYR A 658 -4.13 8.27 -24.90
N VAL A 659 -3.47 7.45 -25.73
CA VAL A 659 -2.30 7.84 -26.53
C VAL A 659 -2.70 8.61 -27.79
N LYS A 660 -3.74 8.15 -28.51
CA LYS A 660 -4.20 8.78 -29.75
C LYS A 660 -4.51 10.28 -29.62
N PRO A 661 -5.31 10.77 -28.64
CA PRO A 661 -5.55 12.21 -28.51
C PRO A 661 -4.27 12.97 -28.13
N ARG A 662 -3.34 12.36 -27.38
CA ARG A 662 -2.06 12.97 -27.00
C ARG A 662 -1.12 13.13 -28.20
N ILE A 663 -0.95 12.09 -29.05
CA ILE A 663 -0.18 12.22 -30.30
C ILE A 663 -0.83 13.25 -31.24
N SER A 664 -2.17 13.24 -31.40
CA SER A 664 -2.87 14.24 -32.21
C SER A 664 -2.62 15.67 -31.70
N ARG A 665 -2.67 15.87 -30.37
CA ARG A 665 -2.39 17.16 -29.72
C ARG A 665 -0.94 17.63 -29.94
N THR A 666 0.04 16.74 -29.96
CA THR A 666 1.45 17.05 -30.30
C THR A 666 1.59 17.80 -31.64
N PHE A 667 0.71 17.50 -32.60
CA PHE A 667 0.70 18.09 -33.94
C PHE A 667 -0.51 19.01 -34.17
N ASN A 668 -1.09 19.60 -33.11
CA ASN A 668 -2.26 20.49 -33.19
C ASN A 668 -3.45 19.92 -33.98
N ASN A 669 -3.62 18.60 -33.97
CA ASN A 669 -4.59 17.81 -34.74
C ASN A 669 -4.45 17.92 -36.28
N THR A 670 -3.32 18.41 -36.82
CA THR A 670 -3.11 18.51 -38.28
C THR A 670 -2.60 17.21 -38.92
N CYS A 671 -1.97 16.33 -38.14
CA CYS A 671 -1.52 15.02 -38.59
C CYS A 671 -2.47 13.90 -38.09
N PRO A 672 -3.13 13.14 -38.98
CA PRO A 672 -4.03 12.06 -38.57
C PRO A 672 -3.26 10.83 -38.08
N VAL A 673 -3.47 10.47 -36.82
CA VAL A 673 -2.96 9.24 -36.20
C VAL A 673 -3.96 8.11 -36.39
N TRP A 674 -3.50 6.98 -36.92
CA TRP A 674 -4.34 5.83 -37.26
C TRP A 674 -4.38 4.80 -36.13
#